data_AF-A0A9E6VRP2-F1
#
_entry.id   AF-A0A9E6VRP2-F1
#
_cell.length_a   1.000
_cell.length_b   1.000
_cell.length_c   1.000
_cell.angle_alpha   90.00
_cell.angle_beta   90.00
_cell.angle_gamma   90.00
#
_symmetry.space_group_name_H-M   'P 1'
#
loop_
_entity.id
_entity.type
_entity.pdbx_description
1 polymer ?
#
loop_
_entity_poly.entity_id
_entity_poly.type
_entity_poly.pdbx_seq_one_letter_code
_entity_poly.pdbx_strand_id
1 'polypeptide(L)'
;MCRFKELSAALFFLLAFAAFSRTFAQGGADSAKQPKKKGLVKNIYGQWLNSVGVSDTLKNPFVVVFDSIKNRAILEVLPQFMRGPGPGIHEREEKRYLAALRQSKNKEHYLSEQQWVDVQAISPGARYRGIYKLKPGKTVYGFHPFWNGNSYYAYDFNLLSRIGYFSYPVDPATGRSRAPFMAHSWRNTPLHQRAHDKACKVDLVVTCYGAQATSRLLAKDNVKAQQTLLDSLVYLLSLKHSDGMGDSIYRGDGITLDFQGFRAGVNAKKELTRFVFHLRKALDASGRREHLNINLVLPLWDPTKSYEIDSLRNYVDLFIITGYDYNMDNKSASGPVTMLFPDTNLTLFSIDHSVNYYLDQGMPREKTVLCLPWFGKEVKTVDEKIGADTRLTVGEDPVQIRPYALLQQVYGSWDNFKADKTKNAIYCAVRDKSGWKQIWADDTTTLGMKYDYVRKKMLAGAGIWALGYENGRPELWRLLQQKFSDTAVADTPGPKNIDSTIAHNELVIEKQKQVFTAATRDISLQSAGVSYPVPLPFEIPKKNFGAIAVFTLLALLGFAIVGFIISMFYESVREVVLSKDYFIYIVMLVACLCVMLLLQFFTPGNKTSAVFITGAVAGSIVVALLFRMFRKKRPDGPTP
;
A
#
# COMPACT_ATOMS: atom_id res chain seq x y z
N MET A 1 29.12 -7.51 39.43
CA MET A 1 28.74 -8.82 38.85
C MET A 1 27.60 -8.76 37.83
N CYS A 2 26.48 -8.04 38.05
CA CYS A 2 25.39 -7.96 37.05
C CYS A 2 25.80 -7.37 35.69
N ARG A 3 26.59 -6.29 35.66
CA ARG A 3 27.06 -5.69 34.39
C ARG A 3 28.01 -6.59 33.57
N PHE A 4 28.69 -7.54 34.21
CA PHE A 4 29.56 -8.51 33.52
C PHE A 4 28.75 -9.65 32.88
N LYS A 5 27.58 -9.99 33.47
CA LYS A 5 26.62 -10.95 32.90
C LYS A 5 25.87 -10.37 31.68
N GLU A 6 25.59 -9.07 31.69
CA GLU A 6 24.96 -8.38 30.55
C GLU A 6 25.93 -8.19 29.37
N LEU A 7 27.20 -7.86 29.65
CA LEU A 7 28.23 -7.73 28.61
C LEU A 7 28.55 -9.08 27.94
N SER A 8 28.60 -10.16 28.72
CA SER A 8 28.84 -11.52 28.20
C SER A 8 27.66 -12.04 27.38
N ALA A 9 26.42 -11.72 27.76
CA ALA A 9 25.23 -12.04 26.95
C ALA A 9 25.21 -11.30 25.61
N ALA A 10 25.59 -10.02 25.57
CA ALA A 10 25.66 -9.24 24.33
C ALA A 10 26.79 -9.72 23.39
N LEU A 11 27.96 -10.06 23.95
CA LEU A 11 29.10 -10.58 23.19
C LEU A 11 28.79 -11.96 22.58
N PHE A 12 28.07 -12.81 23.31
CA PHE A 12 27.68 -14.14 22.84
C PHE A 12 26.53 -14.08 21.81
N PHE A 13 25.63 -13.09 21.91
CA PHE A 13 24.60 -12.84 20.90
C PHE A 13 25.21 -12.43 19.55
N LEU A 14 26.25 -11.59 19.58
CA LEU A 14 27.01 -11.22 18.38
C LEU A 14 27.76 -12.41 17.77
N LEU A 15 28.34 -13.29 18.60
CA LEU A 15 28.99 -14.52 18.14
C LEU A 15 28.00 -15.54 17.59
N ALA A 16 26.83 -15.70 18.21
CA ALA A 16 25.75 -16.56 17.74
C ALA A 16 25.15 -16.02 16.43
N PHE A 17 24.98 -14.71 16.29
CA PHE A 17 24.54 -14.06 15.06
C PHE A 17 25.58 -14.20 13.94
N ALA A 18 26.88 -14.05 14.23
CA ALA A 18 27.97 -14.27 13.30
C ALA A 18 28.11 -15.74 12.86
N ALA A 19 27.90 -16.69 13.78
CA ALA A 19 27.85 -18.12 13.47
C ALA A 19 26.61 -18.49 12.64
N PHE A 20 25.45 -17.92 12.95
CA PHE A 20 24.20 -18.14 12.24
C PHE A 20 24.25 -17.58 10.80
N SER A 21 24.82 -16.38 10.63
CA SER A 21 25.03 -15.76 9.31
C SER A 21 26.07 -16.49 8.47
N ARG A 22 27.18 -16.98 9.05
CA ARG A 22 28.14 -17.85 8.33
C ARG A 22 27.55 -19.20 7.92
N THR A 23 26.72 -19.81 8.76
CA THR A 23 26.10 -21.13 8.48
C THR A 23 25.07 -21.04 7.34
N PHE A 24 24.41 -19.89 7.15
CA PHE A 24 23.52 -19.63 6.03
C PHE A 24 24.24 -19.14 4.76
N ALA A 25 25.32 -18.36 4.91
CA ALA A 25 26.11 -17.89 3.77
C ALA A 25 26.88 -19.00 3.04
N GLN A 26 27.19 -20.11 3.72
CA GLN A 26 27.90 -21.26 3.12
C GLN A 26 26.99 -22.43 2.71
N GLY A 27 25.67 -22.28 2.76
CA GLY A 27 24.71 -23.36 2.48
C GLY A 27 23.85 -23.11 1.26
N GLY A 28 24.34 -23.47 0.07
CA GLY A 28 23.51 -23.59 -1.12
C GLY A 28 22.44 -24.69 -0.97
N ALA A 29 21.22 -24.35 -1.37
CA ALA A 29 20.17 -25.18 -2.00
C ALA A 29 19.78 -26.58 -1.46
N ASP A 30 20.16 -27.03 -0.26
CA ASP A 30 19.79 -28.39 0.20
C ASP A 30 18.90 -28.39 1.46
N SER A 31 17.58 -28.53 1.25
CA SER A 31 16.53 -28.46 2.29
C SER A 31 16.50 -29.67 3.24
N ALA A 32 17.08 -30.80 2.85
CA ALA A 32 16.99 -32.07 3.58
C ALA A 32 17.88 -32.16 4.85
N LYS A 33 18.89 -31.29 5.01
CA LYS A 33 19.82 -31.33 6.17
C LYS A 33 19.51 -30.30 7.27
N GLN A 34 18.52 -29.44 7.07
CA GLN A 34 18.15 -28.39 8.04
C GLN A 34 17.68 -28.91 9.42
N PRO A 35 16.94 -30.03 9.57
CA PRO A 35 16.44 -30.47 10.88
C PRO A 35 17.55 -30.88 11.85
N LYS A 36 18.60 -31.56 11.37
CA LYS A 36 19.73 -32.02 12.18
C LYS A 36 20.61 -30.85 12.68
N LYS A 37 20.77 -29.80 11.87
CA LYS A 37 21.49 -28.57 12.28
C LYS A 37 20.70 -27.73 13.31
N LYS A 38 19.36 -27.74 13.24
CA LYS A 38 18.47 -27.06 14.21
C LYS A 38 18.52 -27.68 15.62
N GLY A 39 18.68 -29.01 15.72
CA GLY A 39 18.80 -29.72 17.00
C GLY A 39 20.10 -29.44 17.75
N LEU A 40 21.22 -29.29 17.04
CA LEU A 40 22.54 -29.06 17.64
C LEU A 40 22.63 -27.68 18.32
N VAL A 41 22.13 -26.63 17.65
CA VAL A 41 22.09 -25.27 18.20
C VAL A 41 21.18 -25.18 19.43
N LYS A 42 20.05 -25.89 19.42
CA LYS A 42 19.12 -25.96 20.56
C LYS A 42 19.76 -26.61 21.79
N ASN A 43 20.53 -27.67 21.61
CA ASN A 43 21.22 -28.35 22.71
C ASN A 43 22.35 -27.51 23.31
N ILE A 44 23.19 -26.88 22.47
CA ILE A 44 24.29 -26.03 22.94
C ILE A 44 23.74 -24.81 23.69
N TYR A 45 22.67 -24.19 23.18
CA TYR A 45 22.06 -23.02 23.80
C TYR A 45 21.29 -23.36 25.09
N GLY A 46 20.60 -24.50 25.14
CA GLY A 46 19.91 -24.98 26.34
C GLY A 46 20.86 -25.35 27.47
N GLN A 47 22.00 -25.99 27.17
CA GLN A 47 23.04 -26.28 28.16
C GLN A 47 23.69 -25.01 28.72
N TRP A 48 23.90 -24.00 27.87
CA TRP A 48 24.48 -22.73 28.30
C TRP A 48 23.53 -21.93 29.20
N LEU A 49 22.25 -21.80 28.85
CA LEU A 49 21.24 -21.10 29.67
C LEU A 49 21.14 -21.67 31.10
N ASN A 50 21.30 -22.99 31.23
CA ASN A 50 21.36 -23.66 32.52
C ASN A 50 22.66 -23.37 33.28
N SER A 51 23.79 -23.20 32.58
CA SER A 51 25.10 -22.91 33.21
C SER A 51 25.26 -21.47 33.70
N VAL A 52 24.55 -20.49 33.14
CA VAL A 52 24.66 -19.06 33.55
C VAL A 52 23.58 -18.61 34.55
N GLY A 53 22.64 -19.48 34.92
CA GLY A 53 21.64 -19.21 35.95
C GLY A 53 20.74 -18.02 35.64
N VAL A 54 20.30 -17.89 34.38
CA VAL A 54 19.38 -16.83 33.94
C VAL A 54 17.96 -17.18 34.41
N SER A 55 17.30 -16.27 35.13
CA SER A 55 15.94 -16.49 35.65
C SER A 55 14.92 -16.64 34.50
N ASP A 56 13.84 -17.39 34.75
CA ASP A 56 12.81 -17.67 33.75
C ASP A 56 12.12 -16.40 33.21
N THR A 57 12.18 -15.30 33.97
CA THR A 57 11.71 -13.96 33.58
C THR A 57 12.45 -13.37 32.37
N LEU A 58 13.70 -13.75 32.12
CA LEU A 58 14.48 -13.31 30.95
C LEU A 58 14.45 -14.33 29.79
N LYS A 59 13.96 -15.56 30.01
CA LYS A 59 13.85 -16.57 28.94
C LYS A 59 12.70 -16.27 27.97
N ASN A 60 11.62 -15.67 28.47
CA ASN A 60 10.37 -15.49 27.72
C ASN A 60 10.48 -14.50 26.53
N PRO A 61 11.11 -13.31 26.67
CA PRO A 61 11.23 -12.37 25.55
C PRO A 61 12.10 -12.92 24.41
N PHE A 62 13.13 -13.71 24.72
CA PHE A 62 14.05 -14.24 23.72
C PHE A 62 13.51 -15.47 22.98
N VAL A 63 12.73 -16.32 23.65
CA VAL A 63 11.98 -17.41 23.00
C VAL A 63 10.93 -16.86 22.05
N VAL A 64 10.25 -15.76 22.44
CA VAL A 64 9.27 -15.06 21.60
C VAL A 64 9.92 -14.43 20.36
N VAL A 65 11.10 -13.82 20.48
CA VAL A 65 11.85 -13.32 19.32
C VAL A 65 12.29 -14.47 18.41
N PHE A 66 12.73 -15.60 18.97
CA PHE A 66 13.12 -16.77 18.18
C PHE A 66 11.94 -17.45 17.48
N ASP A 67 10.76 -17.50 18.12
CA ASP A 67 9.54 -18.03 17.51
C ASP A 67 8.92 -17.05 16.49
N SER A 68 9.11 -15.73 16.69
CA SER A 68 8.76 -14.71 15.70
C SER A 68 9.67 -14.78 14.45
N ILE A 69 10.96 -15.09 14.65
CA ILE A 69 11.92 -15.35 13.55
C ILE A 69 11.63 -16.69 12.84
N LYS A 70 11.15 -17.72 13.56
CA LYS A 70 10.67 -18.98 12.96
C LYS A 70 9.45 -18.75 12.06
N ASN A 71 8.54 -17.86 12.46
CA ASN A 71 7.37 -17.48 11.69
C ASN A 71 7.74 -16.45 10.60
N ARG A 72 8.52 -16.90 9.61
CA ARG A 72 8.89 -16.11 8.41
C ARG A 72 7.72 -15.32 7.81
N ALA A 73 6.50 -15.86 7.88
CA ALA A 73 5.28 -15.22 7.41
C ALA A 73 5.05 -13.83 8.04
N ILE A 74 5.29 -13.64 9.34
CA ILE A 74 5.04 -12.36 10.02
C ILE A 74 6.04 -11.29 9.55
N LEU A 75 7.30 -11.67 9.34
CA LEU A 75 8.36 -10.76 8.89
C LEU A 75 8.25 -10.38 7.40
N GLU A 76 7.65 -11.23 6.57
CA GLU A 76 7.35 -10.90 5.16
C GLU A 76 6.15 -9.96 5.00
N VAL A 77 5.20 -9.95 5.95
CA VAL A 77 4.03 -9.06 5.88
C VAL A 77 4.33 -7.67 6.49
N LEU A 78 5.30 -7.54 7.40
CA LEU A 78 5.69 -6.29 8.07
C LEU A 78 6.02 -5.10 7.12
N PRO A 79 6.75 -5.30 6.00
CA PRO A 79 6.97 -4.24 5.01
C PRO A 79 5.70 -3.79 4.27
N GLN A 80 4.71 -4.68 4.11
CA GLN A 80 3.39 -4.33 3.54
C GLN A 80 2.57 -3.49 4.53
N PHE A 81 2.73 -3.72 5.84
CA PHE A 81 2.08 -2.91 6.89
C PHE A 81 2.72 -1.52 7.08
N MET A 82 4.04 -1.41 6.89
CA MET A 82 4.80 -0.18 7.16
C MET A 82 4.78 0.81 5.99
N ARG A 83 4.45 0.36 4.78
CA ARG A 83 4.11 1.24 3.67
C ARG A 83 2.60 1.44 3.70
N GLY A 84 2.13 2.66 3.96
CA GLY A 84 0.74 3.00 3.68
C GLY A 84 0.38 2.55 2.25
N PRO A 85 -0.89 2.18 1.99
CA PRO A 85 -1.27 1.65 0.68
C PRO A 85 -0.79 2.61 -0.40
N GLY A 86 -0.19 2.06 -1.46
CA GLY A 86 0.12 2.82 -2.67
C GLY A 86 -1.14 3.46 -3.25
N PRO A 87 -1.03 4.24 -4.33
CA PRO A 87 -2.20 4.79 -4.99
C PRO A 87 -3.17 3.67 -5.34
N GLY A 88 -4.43 3.77 -4.87
CA GLY A 88 -5.49 2.81 -5.19
C GLY A 88 -5.82 2.79 -6.68
N ILE A 89 -6.60 1.81 -7.12
CA ILE A 89 -6.93 1.63 -8.54
C ILE A 89 -7.55 2.88 -9.19
N HIS A 90 -8.46 3.56 -8.48
CA HIS A 90 -9.10 4.78 -9.00
C HIS A 90 -8.06 5.87 -9.29
N GLU A 91 -7.10 6.07 -8.38
CA GLU A 91 -6.01 7.04 -8.57
C GLU A 91 -5.08 6.62 -9.71
N ARG A 92 -4.72 5.34 -9.80
CA ARG A 92 -3.82 4.83 -10.86
C ARG A 92 -4.45 5.01 -12.24
N GLU A 93 -5.71 4.61 -12.42
CA GLU A 93 -6.40 4.73 -13.71
C GLU A 93 -6.67 6.20 -14.05
N GLU A 94 -7.18 7.01 -13.12
CA GLU A 94 -7.40 8.44 -13.38
C GLU A 94 -6.11 9.14 -13.80
N LYS A 95 -5.00 8.93 -13.07
CA LYS A 95 -3.70 9.50 -13.43
C LYS A 95 -3.21 9.03 -14.80
N ARG A 96 -3.39 7.75 -15.14
CA ARG A 96 -3.01 7.19 -16.44
C ARG A 96 -3.75 7.91 -17.57
N TYR A 97 -5.07 8.03 -17.47
CA TYR A 97 -5.89 8.65 -18.51
C TYR A 97 -5.64 10.17 -18.61
N LEU A 98 -5.46 10.85 -17.47
CA LEU A 98 -5.07 12.27 -17.46
C LEU A 98 -3.67 12.52 -18.05
N ALA A 99 -2.72 11.60 -17.85
CA ALA A 99 -1.38 11.72 -18.42
C ALA A 99 -1.39 11.53 -19.94
N ALA A 100 -2.19 10.60 -20.45
CA ALA A 100 -2.35 10.38 -21.89
C ALA A 100 -2.86 11.64 -22.62
N LEU A 101 -3.77 12.40 -22.00
CA LEU A 101 -4.26 13.68 -22.54
C LEU A 101 -3.14 14.71 -22.73
N ARG A 102 -2.21 14.81 -21.78
CA ARG A 102 -1.11 15.78 -21.81
C ARG A 102 -0.10 15.53 -22.93
N GLN A 103 0.00 14.28 -23.39
CA GLN A 103 0.96 13.85 -24.41
C GLN A 103 0.38 13.95 -25.83
N SER A 104 -0.92 14.20 -25.99
CA SER A 104 -1.54 14.30 -27.31
C SER A 104 -1.18 15.63 -27.99
N LYS A 105 -0.89 15.60 -29.30
CA LYS A 105 -0.58 16.81 -30.11
C LYS A 105 -1.81 17.69 -30.37
N ASN A 106 -3.02 17.19 -30.10
CA ASN A 106 -4.24 17.98 -30.21
C ASN A 106 -4.28 18.99 -29.07
N LYS A 107 -4.31 20.28 -29.41
CA LYS A 107 -4.43 21.40 -28.46
C LYS A 107 -5.77 21.41 -27.71
N GLU A 108 -6.68 20.48 -28.01
CA GLU A 108 -7.87 20.24 -27.21
C GLU A 108 -7.49 19.51 -25.93
N HIS A 109 -7.46 20.34 -24.91
CA HIS A 109 -7.16 20.07 -23.52
C HIS A 109 -8.24 19.21 -22.80
N TYR A 110 -9.27 18.78 -23.53
CA TYR A 110 -10.43 18.03 -23.07
C TYR A 110 -10.92 17.12 -24.22
N LEU A 111 -11.14 15.83 -23.95
CA LEU A 111 -11.81 14.92 -24.88
C LEU A 111 -13.28 14.74 -24.48
N SER A 112 -14.17 14.93 -25.44
CA SER A 112 -15.59 14.56 -25.38
C SER A 112 -15.77 13.04 -25.25
N GLU A 113 -16.97 12.60 -24.86
CA GLU A 113 -17.32 11.17 -24.83
C GLU A 113 -17.07 10.47 -26.17
N GLN A 114 -17.36 11.14 -27.30
CA GLN A 114 -17.11 10.57 -28.63
C GLN A 114 -15.62 10.47 -28.93
N GLN A 115 -14.81 11.45 -28.54
CA GLN A 115 -13.36 11.34 -28.70
C GLN A 115 -12.78 10.22 -27.81
N TRP A 116 -13.34 9.97 -26.62
CA TRP A 116 -12.97 8.81 -25.80
C TRP A 116 -13.35 7.49 -26.45
N VAL A 117 -14.49 7.43 -27.14
CA VAL A 117 -14.89 6.27 -27.95
C VAL A 117 -13.82 5.96 -28.98
N ASP A 118 -13.33 6.97 -29.69
CA ASP A 118 -12.30 6.79 -30.72
C ASP A 118 -10.96 6.36 -30.09
N VAL A 119 -10.54 7.02 -28.99
CA VAL A 119 -9.26 6.76 -28.32
C VAL A 119 -9.20 5.38 -27.65
N GLN A 120 -10.31 4.90 -27.09
CA GLN A 120 -10.40 3.59 -26.44
C GLN A 120 -10.98 2.50 -27.36
N ALA A 121 -11.31 2.83 -28.61
CA ALA A 121 -12.00 1.95 -29.55
C ALA A 121 -13.27 1.33 -28.94
N ILE A 122 -14.09 2.15 -28.28
CA ILE A 122 -15.29 1.69 -27.56
C ILE A 122 -16.36 1.35 -28.58
N SER A 123 -16.84 0.11 -28.51
CA SER A 123 -18.03 -0.32 -29.23
C SER A 123 -18.97 -0.90 -28.19
N PRO A 124 -19.99 -0.15 -27.72
CA PRO A 124 -20.89 -0.62 -26.68
C PRO A 124 -21.55 -1.93 -27.12
N GLY A 125 -21.23 -3.01 -26.40
CA GLY A 125 -21.79 -4.33 -26.70
C GLY A 125 -23.31 -4.40 -26.52
N ALA A 126 -23.88 -5.56 -26.83
CA ALA A 126 -25.31 -5.78 -26.70
C ALA A 126 -25.79 -5.56 -25.26
N ARG A 127 -26.81 -4.70 -25.09
CA ARG A 127 -27.45 -4.46 -23.80
C ARG A 127 -28.20 -5.70 -23.32
N TYR A 128 -28.01 -6.06 -22.06
CA TYR A 128 -28.87 -7.03 -21.37
C TYR A 128 -30.28 -6.42 -21.17
N ARG A 129 -31.32 -7.15 -21.58
CA ARG A 129 -32.71 -6.69 -21.54
C ARG A 129 -33.59 -7.75 -20.87
N GLY A 130 -34.53 -7.28 -20.06
CA GLY A 130 -35.63 -8.09 -19.53
C GLY A 130 -36.58 -7.24 -18.68
N ILE A 131 -37.62 -7.88 -18.15
CA ILE A 131 -38.60 -7.24 -17.28
C ILE A 131 -38.25 -7.62 -15.83
N TYR A 132 -37.54 -6.73 -15.16
CA TYR A 132 -37.14 -6.86 -13.76
C TYR A 132 -36.90 -5.47 -13.18
N LYS A 133 -36.88 -5.40 -11.84
CA LYS A 133 -36.56 -4.18 -11.10
C LYS A 133 -35.70 -4.55 -9.90
N LEU A 134 -34.76 -3.68 -9.55
CA LEU A 134 -34.04 -3.79 -8.27
C LEU A 134 -35.01 -3.88 -7.11
N LYS A 135 -34.68 -4.76 -6.16
CA LYS A 135 -35.45 -4.89 -4.91
C LYS A 135 -35.47 -3.53 -4.19
N PRO A 136 -36.64 -3.09 -3.68
CA PRO A 136 -36.73 -1.88 -2.88
C PRO A 136 -35.71 -1.89 -1.73
N GLY A 137 -35.07 -0.74 -1.49
CA GLY A 137 -34.08 -0.57 -0.43
C GLY A 137 -32.71 -1.22 -0.69
N LYS A 138 -32.48 -1.85 -1.86
CA LYS A 138 -31.14 -2.30 -2.27
C LYS A 138 -30.44 -1.26 -3.14
N THR A 139 -29.16 -1.05 -2.84
CA THR A 139 -28.28 -0.17 -3.61
C THR A 139 -27.40 -1.00 -4.54
N VAL A 140 -27.52 -0.74 -5.84
CA VAL A 140 -26.50 -1.13 -6.82
C VAL A 140 -25.90 0.16 -7.37
N TYR A 141 -24.64 0.41 -7.02
CA TYR A 141 -23.90 1.63 -7.36
C TYR A 141 -22.85 1.34 -8.42
N GLY A 142 -23.00 1.86 -9.64
CA GLY A 142 -21.99 1.69 -10.69
C GLY A 142 -21.11 2.92 -10.86
N PHE A 143 -19.79 2.75 -11.01
CA PHE A 143 -18.92 3.85 -11.45
C PHE A 143 -18.81 3.83 -12.98
N HIS A 144 -19.07 4.97 -13.63
CA HIS A 144 -18.83 5.22 -15.05
C HIS A 144 -17.65 6.19 -15.21
N PRO A 145 -16.45 5.68 -15.52
CA PRO A 145 -15.31 6.53 -15.80
C PRO A 145 -15.45 7.27 -17.13
N PHE A 146 -15.00 8.52 -17.18
CA PHE A 146 -15.07 9.39 -18.36
C PHE A 146 -14.35 8.79 -19.57
N TRP A 147 -13.31 7.99 -19.32
CA TRP A 147 -12.57 7.30 -20.37
C TRP A 147 -13.36 6.17 -21.02
N ASN A 148 -14.46 5.74 -20.41
CA ASN A 148 -15.38 4.77 -20.98
C ASN A 148 -16.44 5.42 -21.91
N GLY A 149 -16.29 6.71 -22.24
CA GLY A 149 -17.02 7.40 -23.32
C GLY A 149 -18.52 7.10 -23.31
N ASN A 150 -19.05 6.60 -24.43
CA ASN A 150 -20.46 6.26 -24.57
C ASN A 150 -20.81 4.79 -24.21
N SER A 151 -19.97 4.07 -23.46
CA SER A 151 -20.28 2.67 -23.08
C SER A 151 -21.61 2.52 -22.33
N TYR A 152 -22.11 3.59 -21.71
CA TYR A 152 -23.40 3.63 -21.01
C TYR A 152 -24.63 3.35 -21.88
N TYR A 153 -24.49 3.37 -23.22
CA TYR A 153 -25.54 2.88 -24.11
C TYR A 153 -25.81 1.38 -23.94
N ALA A 154 -24.84 0.61 -23.44
CA ALA A 154 -24.97 -0.81 -23.15
C ALA A 154 -25.44 -1.12 -21.71
N TYR A 155 -25.43 -0.13 -20.79
CA TYR A 155 -25.75 -0.36 -19.38
C TYR A 155 -27.23 -0.68 -19.19
N ASP A 156 -27.50 -1.51 -18.19
CA ASP A 156 -28.86 -1.77 -17.77
C ASP A 156 -29.24 -1.01 -16.50
N PHE A 157 -29.73 0.22 -16.70
CA PHE A 157 -30.16 1.09 -15.61
C PHE A 157 -31.33 0.55 -14.77
N ASN A 158 -32.07 -0.49 -15.21
CA ASN A 158 -33.07 -1.15 -14.36
C ASN A 158 -32.44 -1.91 -13.17
N LEU A 159 -31.15 -2.23 -13.28
CA LEU A 159 -30.34 -2.92 -12.27
C LEU A 159 -29.39 -1.99 -11.53
N LEU A 160 -29.52 -0.67 -11.72
CA LEU A 160 -28.73 0.34 -11.02
C LEU A 160 -29.67 1.24 -10.23
N SER A 161 -29.38 1.43 -8.93
CA SER A 161 -30.07 2.45 -8.14
C SER A 161 -29.40 3.80 -8.31
N ARG A 162 -28.06 3.80 -8.46
CA ARG A 162 -27.24 4.99 -8.63
C ARG A 162 -26.06 4.70 -9.56
N ILE A 163 -25.60 5.73 -10.27
CA ILE A 163 -24.40 5.70 -11.09
C ILE A 163 -23.54 6.92 -10.78
N GLY A 164 -22.25 6.71 -10.51
CA GLY A 164 -21.27 7.76 -10.33
C GLY A 164 -20.56 8.09 -11.64
N TYR A 165 -20.74 9.30 -12.17
CA TYR A 165 -19.92 9.81 -13.27
C TYR A 165 -18.53 10.15 -12.72
N PHE A 166 -17.57 9.28 -13.00
CA PHE A 166 -16.19 9.41 -12.56
C PHE A 166 -15.37 10.12 -13.65
N SER A 167 -14.77 11.28 -13.42
CA SER A 167 -14.57 11.99 -12.16
C SER A 167 -14.63 13.51 -12.33
N TYR A 168 -14.44 14.23 -11.23
CA TYR A 168 -14.08 15.64 -11.09
C TYR A 168 -12.81 15.70 -10.22
N PRO A 169 -11.60 15.76 -10.81
CA PRO A 169 -10.35 15.82 -10.08
C PRO A 169 -10.11 17.23 -9.58
N VAL A 170 -10.01 17.37 -8.26
CA VAL A 170 -9.85 18.67 -7.62
C VAL A 170 -8.39 19.13 -7.68
N ASP A 171 -8.18 20.40 -8.03
CA ASP A 171 -6.95 21.10 -7.72
C ASP A 171 -6.95 21.49 -6.22
N PRO A 172 -6.12 20.86 -5.39
CA PRO A 172 -6.14 21.08 -3.94
C PRO A 172 -5.74 22.51 -3.54
N ALA A 173 -5.10 23.27 -4.44
CA ALA A 173 -4.73 24.65 -4.17
C ALA A 173 -5.91 25.62 -4.33
N THR A 174 -6.79 25.36 -5.29
CA THR A 174 -7.81 26.32 -5.73
C THR A 174 -9.24 25.84 -5.52
N GLY A 175 -9.45 24.54 -5.31
CA GLY A 175 -10.77 23.92 -5.21
C GLY A 175 -11.49 23.77 -6.56
N ARG A 176 -10.90 24.29 -7.65
CA ARG A 176 -11.42 24.12 -9.00
C ARG A 176 -11.11 22.72 -9.51
N SER A 177 -11.79 22.32 -10.57
CA SER A 177 -11.37 21.13 -11.32
C SER A 177 -9.98 21.35 -11.91
N ARG A 178 -9.12 20.34 -11.89
CA ARG A 178 -7.75 20.43 -12.40
C ARG A 178 -7.75 20.80 -13.86
N ALA A 179 -7.10 21.89 -14.23
CA ALA A 179 -6.98 22.23 -15.64
C ALA A 179 -6.28 21.10 -16.42
N PRO A 180 -6.78 20.76 -17.62
CA PRO A 180 -7.87 21.44 -18.33
C PRO A 180 -9.26 20.81 -18.17
N PHE A 181 -9.41 19.93 -17.20
CA PHE A 181 -10.59 19.12 -16.95
C PHE A 181 -11.76 20.00 -16.48
N MET A 182 -12.59 20.53 -17.37
CA MET A 182 -13.83 21.21 -16.94
C MET A 182 -14.97 20.19 -16.89
N ALA A 183 -15.11 19.50 -15.75
CA ALA A 183 -16.19 18.55 -15.42
C ALA A 183 -16.54 17.48 -16.48
N HIS A 184 -15.66 17.27 -17.47
CA HIS A 184 -15.95 16.51 -18.68
C HIS A 184 -17.32 16.83 -19.33
N SER A 185 -17.93 15.80 -19.92
CA SER A 185 -19.27 15.82 -20.49
C SER A 185 -20.35 15.91 -19.41
N TRP A 186 -20.03 16.14 -18.12
CA TRP A 186 -21.05 16.24 -17.08
C TRP A 186 -22.17 17.21 -17.44
N ARG A 187 -21.87 18.32 -18.12
CA ARG A 187 -22.85 19.33 -18.53
C ARG A 187 -23.69 18.95 -19.76
N ASN A 188 -23.28 17.96 -20.56
CA ASN A 188 -23.95 17.63 -21.82
C ASN A 188 -24.05 16.11 -22.12
N THR A 189 -23.73 15.24 -21.17
CA THR A 189 -23.82 13.78 -21.32
C THR A 189 -25.26 13.28 -21.36
N PRO A 190 -25.63 12.46 -22.36
CA PRO A 190 -26.89 11.70 -22.38
C PRO A 190 -27.07 10.71 -21.22
N LEU A 191 -26.02 10.42 -20.43
CA LEU A 191 -26.08 9.49 -19.32
C LEU A 191 -27.13 9.90 -18.27
N HIS A 192 -27.30 11.19 -18.00
CA HIS A 192 -28.31 11.70 -17.06
C HIS A 192 -29.71 11.20 -17.43
N GLN A 193 -30.14 11.52 -18.65
CA GLN A 193 -31.44 11.10 -19.19
C GLN A 193 -31.63 9.59 -19.08
N ARG A 194 -30.66 8.83 -19.60
CA ARG A 194 -30.75 7.37 -19.69
C ARG A 194 -30.87 6.69 -18.32
N ALA A 195 -30.20 7.24 -17.32
CA ALA A 195 -30.32 6.79 -15.94
C ALA A 195 -31.69 7.14 -15.36
N HIS A 196 -32.11 8.41 -15.51
CA HIS A 196 -33.37 8.90 -14.94
C HIS A 196 -34.62 8.25 -15.55
N ASP A 197 -34.60 7.91 -16.85
CA ASP A 197 -35.64 7.13 -17.53
C ASP A 197 -35.93 5.78 -16.87
N LYS A 198 -34.98 5.28 -16.08
CA LYS A 198 -35.07 4.01 -15.34
C LYS A 198 -34.98 4.22 -13.83
N ALA A 199 -35.24 5.45 -13.36
CA ALA A 199 -35.17 5.84 -11.95
C ALA A 199 -33.79 5.59 -11.29
N CYS A 200 -32.72 5.47 -12.07
CA CYS A 200 -31.35 5.43 -11.59
C CYS A 200 -30.85 6.85 -11.35
N LYS A 201 -30.30 7.11 -10.17
CA LYS A 201 -29.77 8.42 -9.76
C LYS A 201 -28.34 8.64 -10.27
N VAL A 202 -27.94 9.88 -10.51
CA VAL A 202 -26.62 10.22 -11.08
C VAL A 202 -25.83 11.10 -10.14
N ASP A 203 -24.69 10.59 -9.70
CA ASP A 203 -23.76 11.27 -8.79
C ASP A 203 -22.52 11.78 -9.53
N LEU A 204 -22.05 12.98 -9.19
CA LEU A 204 -20.73 13.43 -9.64
C LEU A 204 -19.67 12.88 -8.68
N VAL A 205 -18.68 12.14 -9.19
CA VAL A 205 -17.59 11.62 -8.35
C VAL A 205 -16.43 12.61 -8.30
N VAL A 206 -16.15 13.14 -7.11
CA VAL A 206 -15.16 14.20 -6.87
C VAL A 206 -13.92 13.59 -6.24
N THR A 207 -12.77 13.72 -6.90
CA THR A 207 -11.55 12.98 -6.56
C THR A 207 -10.46 13.90 -6.01
N CYS A 208 -9.75 13.44 -4.98
CA CYS A 208 -8.56 14.12 -4.45
C CYS A 208 -7.61 13.08 -3.86
N TYR A 209 -6.46 12.87 -4.50
CA TYR A 209 -5.57 11.78 -4.13
C TYR A 209 -4.20 12.22 -3.64
N GLY A 210 -3.73 11.53 -2.62
CA GLY A 210 -2.39 11.64 -2.06
C GLY A 210 -2.31 12.60 -0.86
N ALA A 211 -1.47 12.22 0.11
CA ALA A 211 -1.38 12.85 1.42
C ALA A 211 -1.14 14.36 1.40
N GLN A 212 -0.40 14.87 0.41
CA GLN A 212 -0.16 16.30 0.25
C GLN A 212 -1.39 17.04 -0.31
N ALA A 213 -2.07 16.45 -1.30
CA ALA A 213 -3.21 17.07 -1.95
C ALA A 213 -4.43 17.11 -1.01
N THR A 214 -4.76 15.98 -0.37
CA THR A 214 -5.86 15.90 0.60
C THR A 214 -5.63 16.85 1.77
N SER A 215 -4.44 16.85 2.36
CA SER A 215 -4.09 17.77 3.45
C SER A 215 -4.21 19.23 3.02
N ARG A 216 -3.74 19.59 1.82
CA ARG A 216 -3.80 20.98 1.33
C ARG A 216 -5.23 21.43 1.06
N LEU A 217 -6.05 20.61 0.42
CA LEU A 217 -7.44 20.94 0.12
C LEU A 217 -8.24 21.13 1.42
N LEU A 218 -8.07 20.22 2.37
CA LEU A 218 -8.86 20.15 3.60
C LEU A 218 -8.31 21.04 4.73
N ALA A 219 -7.14 21.65 4.56
CA ALA A 219 -6.53 22.50 5.58
C ALA A 219 -7.48 23.61 6.06
N LYS A 220 -7.52 23.85 7.38
CA LYS A 220 -8.39 24.84 8.01
C LYS A 220 -8.21 26.26 7.46
N ASP A 221 -7.01 26.59 7.01
CA ASP A 221 -6.65 27.90 6.44
C ASP A 221 -6.93 27.99 4.93
N ASN A 222 -7.21 26.87 4.24
CA ASN A 222 -7.54 26.85 2.82
C ASN A 222 -9.06 26.97 2.56
N VAL A 223 -9.73 27.85 3.31
CA VAL A 223 -11.19 28.06 3.24
C VAL A 223 -11.63 28.48 1.84
N LYS A 224 -10.83 29.30 1.14
CA LYS A 224 -11.15 29.78 -0.20
C LYS A 224 -11.25 28.63 -1.22
N ALA A 225 -10.33 27.66 -1.17
CA ALA A 225 -10.41 26.50 -2.06
C ALA A 225 -11.61 25.61 -1.70
N GLN A 226 -11.87 25.38 -0.41
CA GLN A 226 -13.03 24.61 0.03
C GLN A 226 -14.33 25.27 -0.47
N GLN A 227 -14.50 26.57 -0.26
CA GLN A 227 -15.67 27.31 -0.74
C GLN A 227 -15.80 27.26 -2.26
N THR A 228 -14.69 27.47 -2.99
CA THR A 228 -14.69 27.37 -4.46
C THR A 228 -15.16 26.00 -4.94
N LEU A 229 -14.72 24.94 -4.26
CA LEU A 229 -15.17 23.58 -4.55
C LEU A 229 -16.67 23.44 -4.26
N LEU A 230 -17.14 23.83 -3.07
CA LEU A 230 -18.55 23.74 -2.69
C LEU A 230 -19.46 24.47 -3.68
N ASP A 231 -19.12 25.70 -4.06
CA ASP A 231 -19.86 26.50 -5.04
C ASP A 231 -19.90 25.82 -6.41
N SER A 232 -18.76 25.27 -6.84
CA SER A 232 -18.67 24.53 -8.12
C SER A 232 -19.56 23.29 -8.10
N LEU A 233 -19.57 22.53 -7.01
CA LEU A 233 -20.40 21.32 -6.89
C LEU A 233 -21.89 21.66 -6.88
N VAL A 234 -22.31 22.68 -6.11
CA VAL A 234 -23.71 23.15 -6.11
C VAL A 234 -24.11 23.60 -7.51
N TYR A 235 -23.25 24.38 -8.19
CA TYR A 235 -23.49 24.82 -9.56
C TYR A 235 -23.67 23.64 -10.51
N LEU A 236 -22.73 22.69 -10.52
CA LEU A 236 -22.75 21.52 -11.41
C LEU A 236 -23.96 20.62 -11.19
N LEU A 237 -24.43 20.47 -9.95
CA LEU A 237 -25.66 19.74 -9.64
C LEU A 237 -26.92 20.51 -10.02
N SER A 238 -26.85 21.85 -10.14
CA SER A 238 -27.97 22.69 -10.54
C SER A 238 -28.16 22.79 -12.05
N LEU A 239 -27.12 22.43 -12.81
CA LEU A 239 -27.14 22.46 -14.27
C LEU A 239 -28.32 21.66 -14.80
N LYS A 240 -29.11 22.34 -15.62
CA LYS A 240 -30.25 21.77 -16.33
C LYS A 240 -29.75 21.19 -17.64
N HIS A 241 -29.96 19.90 -17.86
CA HIS A 241 -29.75 19.29 -19.17
C HIS A 241 -30.97 19.48 -20.05
N SER A 242 -30.77 19.87 -21.31
CA SER A 242 -31.79 19.82 -22.35
C SER A 242 -31.42 18.70 -23.32
N ASP A 243 -32.38 17.85 -23.64
CA ASP A 243 -32.26 16.78 -24.64
C ASP A 243 -32.50 17.27 -26.08
N GLY A 244 -32.69 18.59 -26.27
CA GLY A 244 -33.07 19.18 -27.54
C GLY A 244 -34.50 18.85 -28.00
N MET A 245 -35.32 18.19 -27.15
CA MET A 245 -36.66 17.69 -27.48
C MET A 245 -37.79 18.16 -26.53
N GLY A 246 -37.51 19.03 -25.55
CA GLY A 246 -38.54 19.67 -24.71
C GLY A 246 -38.26 19.60 -23.21
N ASP A 247 -39.26 19.92 -22.39
CA ASP A 247 -39.22 20.28 -20.95
C ASP A 247 -38.53 19.33 -19.95
N SER A 248 -37.94 18.22 -20.38
CA SER A 248 -37.32 17.26 -19.46
C SER A 248 -35.92 17.74 -19.02
N ILE A 249 -35.90 18.49 -17.91
CA ILE A 249 -34.69 19.02 -17.30
C ILE A 249 -34.18 18.06 -16.23
N TYR A 250 -33.08 17.37 -16.51
CA TYR A 250 -32.40 16.51 -15.54
C TYR A 250 -31.23 17.23 -14.90
N ARG A 251 -31.01 16.92 -13.62
CA ARG A 251 -29.97 17.50 -12.75
C ARG A 251 -29.23 16.36 -12.05
N GLY A 252 -28.00 16.59 -11.59
CA GLY A 252 -27.32 15.64 -10.71
C GLY A 252 -28.10 15.38 -9.42
N ASP A 253 -27.98 14.17 -8.88
CA ASP A 253 -28.68 13.68 -7.68
C ASP A 253 -27.74 13.50 -6.47
N GLY A 254 -26.49 13.91 -6.56
CA GLY A 254 -25.56 13.81 -5.45
C GLY A 254 -24.09 13.92 -5.81
N ILE A 255 -23.26 13.85 -4.78
CA ILE A 255 -21.81 13.89 -4.84
C ILE A 255 -21.26 12.61 -4.22
N THR A 256 -20.30 11.98 -4.89
CA THR A 256 -19.50 10.91 -4.30
C THR A 256 -18.08 11.42 -4.10
N LEU A 257 -17.64 11.52 -2.86
CA LEU A 257 -16.28 11.93 -2.53
C LEU A 257 -15.36 10.71 -2.57
N ASP A 258 -14.32 10.78 -3.38
CA ASP A 258 -13.26 9.78 -3.48
C ASP A 258 -11.92 10.43 -3.15
N PHE A 259 -11.77 10.74 -1.87
CA PHE A 259 -10.59 11.40 -1.33
C PHE A 259 -9.71 10.35 -0.68
N GLN A 260 -8.55 10.02 -1.27
CA GLN A 260 -7.70 8.94 -0.74
C GLN A 260 -6.28 9.40 -0.45
N GLY A 261 -5.60 8.65 0.42
CA GLY A 261 -4.25 8.94 0.87
C GLY A 261 -4.22 10.15 1.79
N PHE A 262 -4.48 9.97 3.08
CA PHE A 262 -4.41 11.01 4.10
C PHE A 262 -3.09 10.95 4.86
N ARG A 263 -2.70 12.06 5.50
CA ARG A 263 -1.63 12.05 6.51
C ARG A 263 -2.18 11.51 7.82
N ALA A 264 -1.44 10.63 8.49
CA ALA A 264 -1.77 10.16 9.83
C ALA A 264 -1.85 11.34 10.82
N GLY A 265 -2.88 11.38 11.66
CA GLY A 265 -3.02 12.36 12.73
C GLY A 265 -4.46 12.84 12.96
N VAL A 266 -4.70 13.45 14.13
CA VAL A 266 -6.04 13.92 14.55
C VAL A 266 -6.62 14.99 13.62
N ASN A 267 -5.77 15.84 13.04
CA ASN A 267 -6.23 16.93 12.18
C ASN A 267 -6.89 16.41 10.90
N ALA A 268 -6.31 15.41 10.23
CA ALA A 268 -6.88 14.87 8.98
C ALA A 268 -8.32 14.37 9.17
N LYS A 269 -8.61 13.74 10.31
CA LYS A 269 -9.97 13.27 10.66
C LYS A 269 -10.96 14.42 10.75
N LYS A 270 -10.62 15.42 11.58
CA LYS A 270 -11.46 16.58 11.84
C LYS A 270 -11.68 17.40 10.58
N GLU A 271 -10.65 17.56 9.75
CA GLU A 271 -10.75 18.34 8.52
C GLU A 271 -11.65 17.67 7.47
N LEU A 272 -11.58 16.34 7.29
CA LEU A 272 -12.49 15.64 6.40
C LEU A 272 -13.94 15.75 6.89
N THR A 273 -14.19 15.45 8.16
CA THR A 273 -15.53 15.57 8.77
C THR A 273 -16.08 16.99 8.65
N ARG A 274 -15.26 18.01 8.91
CA ARG A 274 -15.62 19.43 8.76
C ARG A 274 -15.99 19.77 7.32
N PHE A 275 -15.20 19.31 6.35
CA PHE A 275 -15.50 19.53 4.94
C PHE A 275 -16.81 18.87 4.52
N VAL A 276 -17.05 17.61 4.91
CA VAL A 276 -18.30 16.89 4.61
C VAL A 276 -19.52 17.56 5.26
N PHE A 277 -19.37 18.06 6.49
CA PHE A 277 -20.40 18.89 7.14
C PHE A 277 -20.73 20.15 6.31
N HIS A 278 -19.72 20.91 5.88
CA HIS A 278 -19.94 22.10 5.06
C HIS A 278 -20.54 21.76 3.70
N LEU A 279 -20.15 20.63 3.08
CA LEU A 279 -20.78 20.13 1.87
C LEU A 279 -22.27 19.86 2.09
N ARG A 280 -22.64 19.14 3.15
CA ARG A 280 -24.06 18.92 3.49
C ARG A 280 -24.82 20.22 3.66
N LYS A 281 -24.25 21.21 4.36
CA LYS A 281 -24.88 22.53 4.55
C LYS A 281 -25.05 23.29 3.22
N ALA A 282 -24.05 23.25 2.34
CA ALA A 282 -24.13 23.87 1.02
C ALA A 282 -25.21 23.21 0.13
N LEU A 283 -25.27 21.87 0.13
CA LEU A 283 -26.31 21.14 -0.61
C LEU A 283 -27.71 21.37 -0.02
N ASP A 284 -27.85 21.49 1.30
CA ASP A 284 -29.13 21.84 1.96
C ASP A 284 -29.62 23.23 1.56
N ALA A 285 -28.72 24.21 1.54
CA ALA A 285 -29.03 25.58 1.17
C ALA A 285 -29.52 25.72 -0.28
N SER A 286 -29.27 24.72 -1.14
CA SER A 286 -29.81 24.67 -2.50
C SER A 286 -31.31 24.35 -2.57
N GLY A 287 -31.95 24.01 -1.43
CA GLY A 287 -33.37 23.64 -1.36
C GLY A 287 -33.69 22.24 -1.90
N ARG A 288 -32.67 21.44 -2.25
CA ARG A 288 -32.81 20.10 -2.86
C ARG A 288 -32.33 18.96 -1.94
N ARG A 289 -32.32 19.17 -0.62
CA ARG A 289 -31.77 18.21 0.35
C ARG A 289 -32.26 16.77 0.11
N GLU A 290 -33.58 16.59 -0.03
CA GLU A 290 -34.21 15.27 -0.20
C GLU A 290 -33.84 14.54 -1.51
N HIS A 291 -33.12 15.23 -2.41
CA HIS A 291 -32.74 14.71 -3.71
C HIS A 291 -31.22 14.63 -3.91
N LEU A 292 -30.41 15.06 -2.94
CA LEU A 292 -28.96 15.15 -3.07
C LEU A 292 -28.23 14.30 -2.04
N ASN A 293 -27.69 13.18 -2.50
CA ASN A 293 -26.85 12.31 -1.66
C ASN A 293 -25.43 12.86 -1.53
N ILE A 294 -24.80 12.56 -0.39
CA ILE A 294 -23.35 12.58 -0.23
C ILE A 294 -22.89 11.15 0.03
N ASN A 295 -22.08 10.61 -0.87
CA ASN A 295 -21.47 9.30 -0.70
C ASN A 295 -19.96 9.45 -0.46
N LEU A 296 -19.35 8.47 0.19
CA LEU A 296 -17.93 8.49 0.51
C LEU A 296 -17.28 7.16 0.15
N VAL A 297 -16.28 7.19 -0.73
CA VAL A 297 -15.44 6.03 -1.05
C VAL A 297 -14.44 5.81 0.08
N LEU A 298 -14.36 4.57 0.56
CA LEU A 298 -13.48 4.16 1.64
C LEU A 298 -12.45 3.15 1.09
N PRO A 299 -11.16 3.27 1.48
CA PRO A 299 -10.16 2.28 1.13
C PRO A 299 -10.46 0.94 1.81
N LEU A 300 -9.71 -0.08 1.42
CA LEU A 300 -9.72 -1.40 2.06
C LEU A 300 -9.52 -1.35 3.59
N TRP A 301 -8.71 -0.40 4.03
CA TRP A 301 -8.34 -0.19 5.42
C TRP A 301 -7.81 1.23 5.59
N ASP A 302 -8.06 1.83 6.76
CA ASP A 302 -7.62 3.18 7.10
C ASP A 302 -6.70 3.19 8.33
N PRO A 303 -5.39 2.89 8.17
CA PRO A 303 -4.43 2.97 9.26
C PRO A 303 -4.31 4.39 9.83
N THR A 304 -4.57 5.40 9.00
CA THR A 304 -4.50 6.81 9.37
C THR A 304 -5.69 7.25 10.23
N LYS A 305 -6.74 6.42 10.30
CA LYS A 305 -8.01 6.67 10.96
C LYS A 305 -8.65 8.01 10.53
N SER A 306 -8.39 8.45 9.29
CA SER A 306 -8.89 9.70 8.70
C SER A 306 -10.39 9.71 8.45
N TYR A 307 -11.03 8.55 8.30
CA TYR A 307 -12.48 8.45 8.14
C TYR A 307 -13.15 8.23 9.50
N GLU A 308 -13.57 9.31 10.16
CA GLU A 308 -14.27 9.24 11.44
C GLU A 308 -15.75 8.85 11.25
N ILE A 309 -15.98 7.54 11.09
CA ILE A 309 -17.27 6.95 10.72
C ILE A 309 -18.43 7.42 11.62
N ASP A 310 -18.24 7.42 12.94
CA ASP A 310 -19.26 7.84 13.91
C ASP A 310 -19.77 9.27 13.68
N SER A 311 -18.87 10.17 13.27
CA SER A 311 -19.21 11.56 12.96
C SER A 311 -19.75 11.69 11.53
N LEU A 312 -19.14 11.01 10.57
CA LEU A 312 -19.48 11.08 9.15
C LEU A 312 -20.87 10.49 8.83
N ARG A 313 -21.33 9.47 9.57
CA ARG A 313 -22.62 8.80 9.30
C ARG A 313 -23.84 9.71 9.39
N ASN A 314 -23.70 10.89 10.02
CA ASN A 314 -24.73 11.91 10.13
C ASN A 314 -24.88 12.77 8.86
N TYR A 315 -23.88 12.76 7.98
CA TYR A 315 -23.82 13.61 6.79
C TYR A 315 -23.70 12.81 5.49
N VAL A 316 -23.26 11.56 5.59
CA VAL A 316 -23.07 10.65 4.46
C VAL A 316 -24.28 9.71 4.34
N ASP A 317 -24.76 9.54 3.12
CA ASP A 317 -25.87 8.67 2.75
C ASP A 317 -25.38 7.25 2.41
N LEU A 318 -24.26 7.12 1.70
CA LEU A 318 -23.63 5.83 1.40
C LEU A 318 -22.12 5.85 1.64
N PHE A 319 -21.62 4.83 2.33
CA PHE A 319 -20.20 4.51 2.42
C PHE A 319 -19.88 3.38 1.45
N ILE A 320 -18.95 3.62 0.52
CA ILE A 320 -18.61 2.69 -0.55
C ILE A 320 -17.21 2.13 -0.27
N ILE A 321 -17.13 0.91 0.27
CA ILE A 321 -15.85 0.25 0.54
C ILE A 321 -15.32 -0.34 -0.77
N THR A 322 -14.10 0.01 -1.16
CA THR A 322 -13.42 -0.61 -2.30
C THR A 322 -13.00 -2.04 -1.95
N GLY A 323 -13.75 -3.06 -2.39
CA GLY A 323 -13.51 -4.48 -2.14
C GLY A 323 -12.47 -5.12 -3.07
N TYR A 324 -11.48 -4.35 -3.49
CA TYR A 324 -10.39 -4.71 -4.41
C TYR A 324 -9.13 -3.92 -4.05
N ASP A 325 -7.98 -4.28 -4.63
CA ASP A 325 -6.62 -3.78 -4.35
C ASP A 325 -5.78 -4.63 -3.36
N TYR A 326 -6.31 -5.76 -2.86
CA TYR A 326 -5.64 -6.57 -1.84
C TYR A 326 -4.25 -7.11 -2.22
N ASN A 327 -4.00 -7.34 -3.51
CA ASN A 327 -2.72 -7.82 -4.02
C ASN A 327 -2.22 -6.96 -5.20
N MET A 328 -2.60 -5.69 -5.33
CA MET A 328 -2.15 -4.90 -6.49
C MET A 328 -0.67 -4.55 -6.46
N ASP A 329 -0.13 -4.21 -5.29
CA ASP A 329 1.25 -3.72 -5.17
C ASP A 329 2.23 -4.78 -4.64
N ASN A 330 1.81 -6.05 -4.56
CA ASN A 330 2.65 -7.11 -4.01
C ASN A 330 3.74 -7.52 -5.01
N LYS A 331 4.98 -7.15 -4.68
CA LYS A 331 6.18 -7.46 -5.48
C LYS A 331 6.74 -8.85 -5.20
N SER A 332 6.41 -9.43 -4.05
CA SER A 332 6.97 -10.70 -3.59
C SER A 332 6.11 -11.90 -3.97
N ALA A 333 4.85 -11.69 -4.33
CA ALA A 333 3.96 -12.74 -4.80
C ALA A 333 2.81 -12.15 -5.62
N SER A 334 2.51 -12.76 -6.77
CA SER A 334 1.25 -12.51 -7.47
C SER A 334 0.06 -13.07 -6.68
N GLY A 335 -1.16 -12.66 -7.04
CA GLY A 335 -2.35 -13.06 -6.30
C GLY A 335 -3.58 -12.30 -6.78
N PRO A 336 -4.76 -12.56 -6.21
CA PRO A 336 -6.01 -12.06 -6.74
C PRO A 336 -6.25 -10.57 -6.51
N VAL A 337 -7.08 -9.95 -7.35
CA VAL A 337 -7.55 -8.56 -7.18
C VAL A 337 -8.33 -8.40 -5.86
N THR A 338 -9.09 -9.43 -5.53
CA THR A 338 -10.04 -9.51 -4.43
C THR A 338 -9.79 -10.77 -3.62
N MET A 339 -9.96 -10.71 -2.31
CA MET A 339 -9.97 -11.90 -1.45
C MET A 339 -11.19 -11.82 -0.56
N LEU A 340 -12.10 -12.80 -0.63
CA LEU A 340 -13.31 -12.75 0.19
C LEU A 340 -12.99 -12.94 1.68
N PHE A 341 -12.09 -13.88 1.97
CA PHE A 341 -11.64 -14.23 3.32
C PHE A 341 -10.11 -14.21 3.40
N PRO A 342 -9.53 -14.06 4.62
CA PRO A 342 -8.08 -14.03 4.77
C PRO A 342 -7.47 -15.38 4.40
N ASP A 343 -6.28 -15.36 3.78
CA ASP A 343 -5.49 -16.57 3.56
C ASP A 343 -4.79 -16.92 4.88
N THR A 344 -4.98 -18.16 5.35
CA THR A 344 -4.42 -18.69 6.61
C THR A 344 -2.90 -18.52 6.73
N ASN A 345 -2.17 -18.34 5.62
CA ASN A 345 -0.71 -18.34 5.60
C ASN A 345 -0.03 -17.02 5.21
N LEU A 346 -0.73 -16.02 4.63
CA LEU A 346 -0.02 -14.92 3.94
C LEU A 346 -0.67 -13.52 4.01
N THR A 347 -1.98 -13.37 4.23
CA THR A 347 -2.61 -12.03 4.14
C THR A 347 -3.69 -11.83 5.20
N LEU A 348 -3.52 -10.78 6.02
CA LEU A 348 -4.50 -10.38 7.03
C LEU A 348 -5.68 -9.58 6.43
N PHE A 349 -5.55 -9.09 5.19
CA PHE A 349 -6.56 -8.25 4.54
C PHE A 349 -7.41 -9.04 3.54
N SER A 350 -8.73 -8.98 3.73
CA SER A 350 -9.77 -9.54 2.88
C SER A 350 -11.01 -8.65 2.91
N ILE A 351 -11.99 -8.94 2.05
CA ILE A 351 -13.29 -8.27 2.03
C ILE A 351 -13.96 -8.37 3.40
N ASP A 352 -13.95 -9.54 4.01
CA ASP A 352 -14.54 -9.72 5.34
C ASP A 352 -13.83 -8.86 6.40
N HIS A 353 -12.49 -8.85 6.41
CA HIS A 353 -11.72 -7.98 7.31
C HIS A 353 -12.08 -6.49 7.09
N SER A 354 -12.05 -6.00 5.85
CA SER A 354 -12.31 -4.61 5.51
C SER A 354 -13.72 -4.18 5.91
N VAL A 355 -14.73 -5.00 5.62
CA VAL A 355 -16.12 -4.71 5.97
C VAL A 355 -16.30 -4.69 7.47
N ASN A 356 -15.83 -5.72 8.19
CA ASN A 356 -15.97 -5.78 9.64
C ASN A 356 -15.18 -4.64 10.33
N TYR A 357 -14.02 -4.24 9.80
CA TYR A 357 -13.23 -3.12 10.33
C TYR A 357 -14.03 -1.80 10.39
N TYR A 358 -14.83 -1.49 9.36
CA TYR A 358 -15.64 -0.27 9.36
C TYR A 358 -16.96 -0.44 10.13
N LEU A 359 -17.57 -1.63 10.10
CA LEU A 359 -18.76 -1.92 10.91
C LEU A 359 -18.45 -1.82 12.42
N ASP A 360 -17.28 -2.32 12.84
CA ASP A 360 -16.79 -2.22 14.22
C ASP A 360 -16.52 -0.75 14.65
N GLN A 361 -16.43 0.18 13.69
CA GLN A 361 -16.34 1.63 13.92
C GLN A 361 -17.71 2.34 13.86
N GLY A 362 -18.81 1.61 13.93
CA GLY A 362 -20.15 2.18 13.98
C GLY A 362 -20.76 2.54 12.62
N MET A 363 -20.20 2.02 11.52
CA MET A 363 -20.75 2.22 10.18
C MET A 363 -22.10 1.52 10.03
N PRO A 364 -23.18 2.23 9.63
CA PRO A 364 -24.48 1.60 9.45
C PRO A 364 -24.49 0.64 8.25
N ARG A 365 -25.01 -0.58 8.45
CA ARG A 365 -25.06 -1.62 7.40
C ARG A 365 -25.90 -1.18 6.21
N GLU A 366 -27.04 -0.55 6.49
CA GLU A 366 -27.99 0.03 5.56
C GLU A 366 -27.44 1.24 4.77
N LYS A 367 -26.28 1.78 5.17
CA LYS A 367 -25.52 2.78 4.40
C LYS A 367 -24.26 2.22 3.77
N THR A 368 -23.97 0.94 3.93
CA THR A 368 -22.72 0.32 3.47
C THR A 368 -22.90 -0.33 2.11
N VAL A 369 -22.06 0.05 1.14
CA VAL A 369 -21.98 -0.55 -0.20
C VAL A 369 -20.59 -1.19 -0.35
N LEU A 370 -20.54 -2.47 -0.72
CA LEU A 370 -19.27 -3.12 -1.06
C LEU A 370 -19.03 -3.04 -2.56
N CYS A 371 -18.05 -2.25 -2.99
CA CYS A 371 -17.68 -2.11 -4.40
C CYS A 371 -16.82 -3.28 -4.85
N LEU A 372 -17.21 -3.96 -5.93
CA LEU A 372 -16.56 -5.16 -6.45
C LEU A 372 -16.10 -4.93 -7.91
N PRO A 373 -15.01 -5.59 -8.34
CA PRO A 373 -14.40 -5.30 -9.63
C PRO A 373 -15.07 -6.06 -10.78
N TRP A 374 -15.30 -5.37 -11.89
CA TRP A 374 -15.52 -5.94 -13.22
C TRP A 374 -14.23 -5.88 -14.04
N PHE A 375 -13.11 -6.17 -13.39
CA PHE A 375 -11.79 -6.29 -14.00
C PHE A 375 -11.00 -7.38 -13.31
N GLY A 376 -9.94 -7.81 -13.99
CA GLY A 376 -8.86 -8.58 -13.40
C GLY A 376 -7.52 -7.88 -13.59
N LYS A 377 -6.44 -8.57 -13.25
CA LYS A 377 -5.09 -8.11 -13.55
C LYS A 377 -4.26 -9.18 -14.24
N GLU A 378 -3.32 -8.71 -15.02
CA GLU A 378 -2.20 -9.47 -15.58
C GLU A 378 -0.94 -9.06 -14.83
N VAL A 379 -0.18 -10.03 -14.34
CA VAL A 379 1.07 -9.82 -13.58
C VAL A 379 2.19 -10.55 -14.28
N LYS A 380 3.29 -9.86 -14.61
CA LYS A 380 4.53 -10.52 -15.05
C LYS A 380 5.10 -11.32 -13.88
N THR A 381 5.32 -12.62 -14.04
CA THR A 381 5.85 -13.51 -12.99
C THR A 381 7.16 -14.17 -13.40
N VAL A 382 7.90 -14.66 -12.41
CA VAL A 382 9.15 -15.40 -12.63
C VAL A 382 8.90 -16.81 -13.20
N ASP A 383 7.81 -17.47 -12.77
CA ASP A 383 7.39 -18.79 -13.23
C ASP A 383 5.85 -18.93 -13.25
N GLU A 384 5.36 -20.13 -13.60
CA GLU A 384 3.95 -20.47 -13.75
C GLU A 384 3.21 -20.83 -12.44
N LYS A 385 3.93 -21.02 -11.33
CA LYS A 385 3.36 -21.54 -10.09
C LYS A 385 2.43 -20.52 -9.47
N ILE A 386 1.25 -20.94 -9.02
CA ILE A 386 0.28 -20.04 -8.39
C ILE A 386 0.94 -19.18 -7.30
N GLY A 387 0.79 -17.85 -7.42
CA GLY A 387 1.37 -16.92 -6.45
C GLY A 387 2.88 -16.69 -6.61
N ALA A 388 3.48 -17.09 -7.74
CA ALA A 388 4.87 -16.81 -8.07
C ALA A 388 5.23 -15.32 -7.94
N ASP A 389 6.49 -15.07 -7.60
CA ASP A 389 7.06 -13.73 -7.44
C ASP A 389 6.80 -12.86 -8.67
N THR A 390 6.46 -11.61 -8.41
CA THR A 390 6.27 -10.60 -9.44
C THR A 390 7.62 -10.27 -10.07
N ARG A 391 7.73 -10.46 -11.38
CA ARG A 391 8.95 -10.13 -12.13
C ARG A 391 9.01 -8.62 -12.39
N LEU A 392 9.95 -7.97 -11.74
CA LEU A 392 10.18 -6.53 -11.85
C LEU A 392 11.09 -6.20 -13.03
N THR A 393 10.73 -5.17 -13.80
CA THR A 393 11.56 -4.61 -14.87
C THR A 393 11.67 -3.10 -14.64
N VAL A 394 12.89 -2.55 -14.76
CA VAL A 394 13.13 -1.14 -14.49
C VAL A 394 12.32 -0.28 -15.45
N GLY A 395 11.53 0.65 -14.91
CA GLY A 395 10.70 1.56 -15.70
C GLY A 395 9.37 0.98 -16.19
N GLU A 396 9.03 -0.25 -15.83
CA GLU A 396 7.77 -0.89 -16.22
C GLU A 396 6.90 -1.23 -15.01
N ASP A 397 5.59 -1.06 -15.14
CA ASP A 397 4.63 -1.60 -14.19
C ASP A 397 4.39 -3.09 -14.49
N PRO A 398 4.80 -4.01 -13.60
CA PRO A 398 4.61 -5.44 -13.81
C PRO A 398 3.15 -5.86 -13.69
N VAL A 399 2.27 -5.01 -13.16
CA VAL A 399 0.85 -5.26 -13.00
C VAL A 399 0.07 -4.43 -14.00
N GLN A 400 -0.88 -5.07 -14.67
CA GLN A 400 -1.71 -4.45 -15.69
C GLN A 400 -3.16 -4.76 -15.43
N ILE A 401 -3.98 -3.73 -15.23
CA ILE A 401 -5.44 -3.88 -15.10
C ILE A 401 -6.04 -4.21 -16.47
N ARG A 402 -6.99 -5.14 -16.47
CA ARG A 402 -7.66 -5.62 -17.67
C ARG A 402 -9.17 -5.68 -17.43
N PRO A 403 -9.98 -4.96 -18.24
CA PRO A 403 -11.43 -5.10 -18.23
C PRO A 403 -11.86 -6.57 -18.35
N TYR A 404 -12.97 -6.93 -17.71
CA TYR A 404 -13.50 -8.30 -17.74
C TYR A 404 -13.66 -8.86 -19.15
N ALA A 405 -14.25 -8.08 -20.07
CA ALA A 405 -14.44 -8.50 -21.45
C ALA A 405 -13.12 -8.74 -22.19
N LEU A 406 -12.11 -7.90 -21.92
CA LEU A 406 -10.79 -8.03 -22.53
C LEU A 406 -10.07 -9.30 -22.05
N LEU A 407 -10.23 -9.67 -20.77
CA LEU A 407 -9.66 -10.91 -20.26
C LEU A 407 -10.21 -12.14 -20.98
N GLN A 408 -11.53 -12.23 -21.16
CA GLN A 408 -12.12 -13.33 -21.93
C GLN A 408 -11.73 -13.27 -23.42
N GLN A 409 -11.59 -12.08 -23.99
CA GLN A 409 -11.16 -11.92 -25.38
C GLN A 409 -9.73 -12.42 -25.60
N VAL A 410 -8.81 -12.10 -24.69
CA VAL A 410 -7.38 -12.42 -24.83
C VAL A 410 -7.05 -13.84 -24.37
N TYR A 411 -7.70 -14.32 -23.30
CA TYR A 411 -7.35 -15.57 -22.63
C TYR A 411 -8.41 -16.68 -22.79
N GLY A 412 -9.52 -16.40 -23.49
CA GLY A 412 -10.58 -17.36 -23.78
C GLY A 412 -11.60 -17.54 -22.66
N SER A 413 -12.34 -18.65 -22.70
CA SER A 413 -13.36 -18.99 -21.69
C SER A 413 -12.76 -19.03 -20.28
N TRP A 414 -13.58 -18.73 -19.27
CA TRP A 414 -13.22 -18.92 -17.87
C TRP A 414 -12.90 -20.39 -17.52
N ASP A 415 -13.31 -21.35 -18.36
CA ASP A 415 -12.93 -22.76 -18.22
C ASP A 415 -11.40 -22.98 -18.33
N ASN A 416 -10.68 -22.04 -18.95
CA ASN A 416 -9.22 -22.05 -19.02
C ASN A 416 -8.56 -21.59 -17.70
N PHE A 417 -9.36 -21.09 -16.76
CA PHE A 417 -8.91 -20.60 -15.47
C PHE A 417 -9.13 -21.64 -14.38
N LYS A 418 -8.18 -21.72 -13.45
CA LYS A 418 -8.26 -22.56 -12.28
C LYS A 418 -8.86 -21.77 -11.13
N ALA A 419 -9.77 -22.41 -10.39
CA ALA A 419 -10.31 -21.83 -9.16
C ALA A 419 -9.27 -21.91 -8.02
N ASP A 420 -8.95 -20.77 -7.43
CA ASP A 420 -8.29 -20.69 -6.13
C ASP A 420 -9.37 -20.64 -5.04
N LYS A 421 -9.69 -21.82 -4.49
CA LYS A 421 -10.75 -21.97 -3.49
C LYS A 421 -10.42 -21.28 -2.17
N THR A 422 -9.15 -21.12 -1.80
CA THR A 422 -8.78 -20.47 -0.53
C THR A 422 -8.92 -18.96 -0.63
N LYS A 423 -8.78 -18.39 -1.83
CA LYS A 423 -8.87 -16.94 -2.05
C LYS A 423 -10.17 -16.46 -2.70
N ASN A 424 -11.05 -17.38 -3.10
CA ASN A 424 -12.30 -17.10 -3.83
C ASN A 424 -12.06 -16.22 -5.06
N ALA A 425 -11.16 -16.68 -5.94
CA ALA A 425 -10.82 -16.05 -7.20
C ALA A 425 -10.46 -17.10 -8.25
N ILE A 426 -10.34 -16.68 -9.51
CA ILE A 426 -9.85 -17.53 -10.59
C ILE A 426 -8.51 -17.02 -11.11
N TYR A 427 -7.67 -17.93 -11.59
CA TYR A 427 -6.38 -17.57 -12.18
C TYR A 427 -5.98 -18.45 -13.35
N CYS A 428 -5.13 -17.94 -14.24
CA CYS A 428 -4.41 -18.75 -15.21
C CYS A 428 -2.96 -18.26 -15.34
N ALA A 429 -2.07 -19.15 -15.76
CA ALA A 429 -0.66 -18.84 -16.02
C ALA A 429 -0.38 -19.09 -17.50
N VAL A 430 0.19 -18.08 -18.16
CA VAL A 430 0.50 -18.12 -19.60
C VAL A 430 1.95 -17.71 -19.82
N ARG A 431 2.56 -18.23 -20.88
CA ARG A 431 3.92 -17.86 -21.30
C ARG A 431 3.87 -17.28 -22.70
N ASP A 432 4.40 -16.08 -22.85
CA ASP A 432 4.64 -15.47 -24.16
C ASP A 432 6.14 -15.18 -24.37
N LYS A 433 6.48 -14.50 -25.47
CA LYS A 433 7.87 -14.10 -25.78
C LYS A 433 8.49 -13.21 -24.70
N SER A 434 7.66 -12.48 -23.95
CA SER A 434 8.11 -11.64 -22.85
C SER A 434 8.32 -12.42 -21.56
N GLY A 435 7.82 -13.65 -21.42
CA GLY A 435 8.01 -14.53 -20.27
C GLY A 435 6.69 -15.01 -19.65
N TRP A 436 6.75 -15.44 -18.38
CA TRP A 436 5.56 -15.88 -17.65
C TRP A 436 4.70 -14.71 -17.19
N LYS A 437 3.39 -14.94 -17.22
CA LYS A 437 2.37 -14.04 -16.72
C LYS A 437 1.31 -14.82 -15.97
N GLN A 438 0.79 -14.23 -14.89
CA GLN A 438 -0.40 -14.72 -14.21
C GLN A 438 -1.55 -13.74 -14.35
N ILE A 439 -2.70 -14.26 -14.70
CA ILE A 439 -3.94 -13.52 -14.82
C ILE A 439 -4.80 -13.88 -13.63
N TRP A 440 -5.33 -12.87 -12.95
CA TRP A 440 -6.18 -13.04 -11.79
C TRP A 440 -7.48 -12.24 -11.98
N ALA A 441 -8.62 -12.89 -11.77
CA ALA A 441 -9.94 -12.27 -11.97
C ALA A 441 -11.01 -12.92 -11.08
N ASP A 442 -12.21 -12.38 -11.17
CA ASP A 442 -13.44 -13.03 -10.73
C ASP A 442 -14.26 -13.47 -11.94
N ASP A 443 -14.78 -14.70 -11.91
CA ASP A 443 -15.86 -15.13 -12.80
C ASP A 443 -17.22 -14.87 -12.12
N THR A 444 -18.31 -15.27 -12.77
CA THR A 444 -19.66 -15.16 -12.17
C THR A 444 -19.81 -16.00 -10.90
N THR A 445 -19.05 -17.09 -10.76
CA THR A 445 -19.08 -17.95 -9.58
C THR A 445 -18.50 -17.22 -8.37
N THR A 446 -17.25 -16.75 -8.46
CA THR A 446 -16.55 -16.11 -7.34
C THR A 446 -17.11 -14.72 -7.04
N LEU A 447 -17.51 -13.95 -8.06
CA LEU A 447 -18.23 -12.70 -7.88
C LEU A 447 -19.61 -12.92 -7.23
N GLY A 448 -20.31 -13.99 -7.61
CA GLY A 448 -21.59 -14.37 -7.03
C GLY A 448 -21.50 -14.65 -5.53
N MET A 449 -20.43 -15.31 -5.07
CA MET A 449 -20.18 -15.53 -3.63
C MET A 449 -20.01 -14.20 -2.88
N LYS A 450 -19.39 -13.20 -3.50
CA LYS A 450 -19.19 -11.87 -2.90
C LYS A 450 -20.50 -11.09 -2.82
N TYR A 451 -21.37 -11.20 -3.84
CA TYR A 451 -22.72 -10.66 -3.75
C TYR A 451 -23.58 -11.37 -2.71
N ASP A 452 -23.43 -12.68 -2.52
CA ASP A 452 -24.08 -13.40 -1.42
C ASP A 452 -23.58 -12.92 -0.06
N TYR A 453 -22.27 -12.68 0.08
CA TYR A 453 -21.70 -12.08 1.28
C TYR A 453 -22.32 -10.70 1.61
N VAL A 454 -22.48 -9.82 0.60
CA VAL A 454 -23.17 -8.52 0.76
C VAL A 454 -24.57 -8.69 1.33
N ARG A 455 -25.34 -9.66 0.79
CA ARG A 455 -26.70 -9.95 1.26
C ARG A 455 -26.70 -10.50 2.69
N LYS A 456 -25.81 -11.45 3.00
CA LYS A 456 -25.69 -12.09 4.32
C LYS A 456 -25.29 -11.11 5.42
N LYS A 457 -24.37 -10.17 5.12
CA LYS A 457 -23.99 -9.09 6.05
C LYS A 457 -25.03 -7.97 6.13
N MET A 458 -26.15 -8.09 5.41
CA MET A 458 -27.25 -7.12 5.36
C MET A 458 -26.79 -5.71 4.97
N LEU A 459 -25.80 -5.62 4.08
CA LEU A 459 -25.33 -4.33 3.59
C LEU A 459 -26.41 -3.68 2.68
N ALA A 460 -26.30 -2.36 2.49
CA ALA A 460 -27.16 -1.58 1.59
C ALA A 460 -27.16 -2.18 0.18
N GLY A 461 -25.98 -2.61 -0.28
CA GLY A 461 -25.85 -3.45 -1.46
C GLY A 461 -24.43 -3.46 -2.04
N ALA A 462 -24.33 -3.54 -3.36
CA ALA A 462 -23.07 -3.75 -4.07
C ALA A 462 -22.71 -2.56 -4.97
N GLY A 463 -21.41 -2.26 -5.03
CA GLY A 463 -20.84 -1.29 -5.96
C GLY A 463 -20.10 -2.01 -7.10
N ILE A 464 -19.84 -1.31 -8.20
CA ILE A 464 -19.18 -1.86 -9.39
C ILE A 464 -18.08 -0.91 -9.86
N TRP A 465 -16.83 -1.39 -9.87
CA TRP A 465 -15.72 -0.74 -10.58
C TRP A 465 -15.22 -1.62 -11.73
N ALA A 466 -15.33 -1.24 -13.00
CA ALA A 466 -16.09 -0.11 -13.51
C ALA A 466 -17.09 -0.59 -14.55
N LEU A 467 -18.24 0.10 -14.62
CA LEU A 467 -19.19 -0.10 -15.71
C LEU A 467 -18.49 0.22 -17.05
N GLY A 468 -18.82 -0.54 -18.08
CA GLY A 468 -18.16 -0.52 -19.38
C GLY A 468 -17.06 -1.57 -19.52
N TYR A 469 -16.53 -2.11 -18.41
CA TYR A 469 -15.50 -3.15 -18.48
C TYR A 469 -16.05 -4.55 -18.83
N GLU A 470 -17.35 -4.73 -18.67
CA GLU A 470 -18.08 -5.91 -19.12
C GLU A 470 -18.34 -5.90 -20.62
N ASN A 471 -18.32 -4.74 -21.29
CA ASN A 471 -18.54 -4.54 -22.73
C ASN A 471 -19.36 -5.64 -23.46
N GLY A 472 -20.66 -5.74 -23.18
CA GLY A 472 -21.55 -6.70 -23.85
C GLY A 472 -21.50 -8.13 -23.31
N ARG A 473 -20.93 -8.34 -22.12
CA ARG A 473 -21.01 -9.59 -21.36
C ARG A 473 -22.26 -9.61 -20.46
N PRO A 474 -23.38 -10.20 -20.91
CA PRO A 474 -24.65 -10.15 -20.18
C PRO A 474 -24.63 -10.95 -18.87
N GLU A 475 -23.66 -11.85 -18.68
CA GLU A 475 -23.57 -12.70 -17.51
C GLU A 475 -23.36 -11.92 -16.20
N LEU A 476 -22.65 -10.78 -16.24
CA LEU A 476 -22.47 -9.92 -15.07
C LEU A 476 -23.77 -9.19 -14.70
N TRP A 477 -24.50 -8.69 -15.69
CA TRP A 477 -25.83 -8.09 -15.49
C TRP A 477 -26.86 -9.12 -15.01
N ARG A 478 -26.86 -10.32 -15.58
CA ARG A 478 -27.71 -11.44 -15.12
C ARG A 478 -27.40 -11.81 -13.67
N LEU A 479 -26.12 -11.81 -13.28
CA LEU A 479 -25.73 -12.07 -11.91
C LEU A 479 -26.25 -10.98 -10.95
N LEU A 480 -26.16 -9.71 -11.32
CA LEU A 480 -26.77 -8.62 -10.54
C LEU A 480 -28.29 -8.80 -10.40
N GLN A 481 -28.98 -9.12 -11.49
CA GLN A 481 -30.41 -9.41 -11.48
C GLN A 481 -30.71 -10.54 -10.48
N GLN A 482 -30.02 -11.68 -10.58
CA GLN A 482 -30.24 -12.83 -9.69
C GLN A 482 -30.06 -12.47 -8.21
N LYS A 483 -29.09 -11.60 -7.89
CA LYS A 483 -28.75 -11.28 -6.49
C LYS A 483 -29.56 -10.11 -5.91
N PHE A 484 -29.99 -9.16 -6.73
CA PHE A 484 -30.51 -7.86 -6.27
C PHE A 484 -31.85 -7.42 -6.91
N SER A 485 -32.52 -8.26 -7.70
CA SER A 485 -33.84 -7.94 -8.30
C SER A 485 -34.98 -8.83 -7.80
N ASP A 486 -36.23 -8.39 -7.99
CA ASP A 486 -37.45 -9.09 -7.53
C ASP A 486 -37.91 -10.27 -8.41
N THR A 487 -37.21 -10.58 -9.52
CA THR A 487 -37.61 -11.71 -10.38
C THR A 487 -37.23 -13.06 -9.79
N ALA A 488 -38.23 -13.94 -9.68
CA ALA A 488 -38.10 -15.36 -9.37
C ALA A 488 -37.34 -16.11 -10.49
N VAL A 489 -36.02 -16.08 -10.45
CA VAL A 489 -35.22 -17.17 -11.01
C VAL A 489 -34.86 -18.04 -9.82
N ALA A 490 -35.26 -19.31 -9.84
CA ALA A 490 -34.95 -20.26 -8.79
C ALA A 490 -33.49 -20.07 -8.34
N ASP A 491 -33.27 -19.89 -7.04
CA ASP A 491 -31.95 -19.89 -6.44
C ASP A 491 -31.26 -21.17 -6.92
N THR A 492 -30.34 -21.06 -7.89
CA THR A 492 -29.33 -22.10 -8.05
C THR A 492 -28.63 -22.12 -6.71
N PRO A 493 -28.65 -23.23 -5.94
CA PRO A 493 -28.07 -23.25 -4.61
C PRO A 493 -26.65 -22.72 -4.72
N GLY A 494 -26.39 -21.57 -4.07
CA GLY A 494 -25.01 -21.13 -3.86
C GLY A 494 -24.23 -22.30 -3.24
N PRO A 495 -22.89 -22.35 -3.41
CA PRO A 495 -22.11 -23.45 -2.87
C PRO A 495 -22.51 -23.67 -1.41
N LYS A 496 -22.92 -24.91 -1.06
CA LYS A 496 -23.50 -25.33 0.24
C LYS A 496 -22.58 -25.13 1.46
N ASN A 497 -21.56 -24.29 1.35
CA ASN A 497 -20.48 -24.12 2.32
C ASN A 497 -20.17 -22.65 2.66
N ILE A 498 -20.92 -21.66 2.19
CA ILE A 498 -20.62 -20.25 2.58
C ILE A 498 -20.86 -20.05 4.08
N ASP A 499 -21.90 -20.61 4.69
CA ASP A 499 -22.19 -20.39 6.11
C ASP A 499 -21.14 -21.05 7.02
N SER A 500 -20.72 -22.27 6.68
CA SER A 500 -19.60 -22.95 7.36
C SER A 500 -18.26 -22.24 7.11
N THR A 501 -18.04 -21.67 5.93
CA THR A 501 -16.83 -20.89 5.60
C THR A 501 -16.81 -19.56 6.37
N ILE A 502 -17.94 -18.85 6.47
CA ILE A 502 -18.08 -17.64 7.29
C ILE A 502 -17.79 -17.99 8.75
N ALA A 503 -18.44 -19.01 9.32
CA ALA A 503 -18.24 -19.40 10.71
C ALA A 503 -16.81 -19.87 11.01
N HIS A 504 -16.20 -20.64 10.10
CA HIS A 504 -14.80 -21.05 10.24
C HIS A 504 -13.84 -19.87 10.17
N ASN A 505 -14.08 -18.91 9.27
CA ASN A 505 -13.24 -17.74 9.12
C ASN A 505 -13.43 -16.74 10.25
N GLU A 506 -14.63 -16.60 10.81
CA GLU A 506 -14.86 -15.84 12.04
C GLU A 506 -14.00 -16.40 13.19
N LEU A 507 -13.90 -17.72 13.32
CA LEU A 507 -13.00 -18.36 14.31
C LEU A 507 -11.52 -18.13 14.02
N VAL A 508 -11.09 -18.17 12.76
CA VAL A 508 -9.69 -17.89 12.35
C VAL A 508 -9.35 -16.42 12.63
N ILE A 509 -10.26 -15.50 12.30
CA ILE A 509 -10.12 -14.07 12.55
C ILE A 509 -10.07 -13.81 14.05
N GLU A 510 -10.90 -14.46 14.86
CA GLU A 510 -10.87 -14.30 16.32
C GLU A 510 -9.53 -14.73 16.90
N LYS A 511 -8.97 -15.86 16.43
CA LYS A 511 -7.62 -16.29 16.80
C LYS A 511 -6.54 -15.28 16.35
N GLN A 512 -6.66 -14.72 15.14
CA GLN A 512 -5.72 -13.72 14.64
C GLN A 512 -5.85 -12.38 15.39
N LYS A 513 -7.08 -11.94 15.73
CA LYS A 513 -7.37 -10.78 16.57
C LYS A 513 -6.78 -10.96 17.96
N GLN A 514 -6.85 -12.15 18.55
CA GLN A 514 -6.22 -12.46 19.84
C GLN A 514 -4.69 -12.37 19.77
N VAL A 515 -4.07 -12.93 18.72
CA VAL A 515 -2.61 -12.82 18.50
C VAL A 515 -2.19 -11.37 18.28
N PHE A 516 -2.95 -10.61 17.48
CA PHE A 516 -2.67 -9.19 17.22
C PHE A 516 -2.90 -8.31 18.45
N THR A 517 -3.98 -8.55 19.21
CA THR A 517 -4.26 -7.87 20.47
C THR A 517 -3.20 -8.20 21.53
N ALA A 518 -2.73 -9.45 21.61
CA ALA A 518 -1.62 -9.82 22.48
C ALA A 518 -0.33 -9.09 22.08
N ALA A 519 0.02 -9.10 20.79
CA ALA A 519 1.21 -8.41 20.29
C ALA A 519 1.15 -6.88 20.50
N THR A 520 -0.02 -6.25 20.31
CA THR A 520 -0.20 -4.81 20.52
C THR A 520 -0.34 -4.43 21.99
N ARG A 521 -0.93 -5.30 22.82
CA ARG A 521 -0.98 -5.15 24.29
C ARG A 521 0.41 -5.27 24.91
N ASP A 522 1.28 -6.15 24.41
CA ASP A 522 2.66 -6.27 24.88
C ASP A 522 3.52 -5.04 24.49
N ILE A 523 3.29 -4.48 23.30
CA ILE A 523 3.87 -3.18 22.89
C ILE A 523 3.34 -2.04 23.79
N SER A 524 2.03 -2.06 24.09
CA SER A 524 1.38 -1.08 24.96
C SER A 524 1.84 -1.17 26.42
N LEU A 525 2.05 -2.38 26.96
CA LEU A 525 2.54 -2.61 28.31
C LEU A 525 4.02 -2.23 28.46
N GLN A 526 4.84 -2.38 27.42
CA GLN A 526 6.19 -1.80 27.38
C GLN A 526 6.17 -0.26 27.39
N SER A 527 5.11 0.36 26.85
CA SER A 527 4.94 1.82 26.88
C SER A 527 4.23 2.37 28.13
N ALA A 528 3.59 1.52 28.94
CA ALA A 528 2.75 1.94 30.07
C ALA A 528 3.54 2.24 31.37
N GLY A 529 4.86 2.09 31.38
CA GLY A 529 5.70 2.30 32.57
C GLY A 529 6.50 3.60 32.61
N VAL A 530 6.54 4.40 31.53
CA VAL A 530 7.36 5.63 31.51
C VAL A 530 6.64 6.75 30.75
N SER A 531 6.18 7.75 31.50
CA SER A 531 5.71 9.02 30.95
C SER A 531 6.86 9.73 30.23
N TYR A 532 6.77 9.85 28.91
CA TYR A 532 7.50 10.86 28.16
C TYR A 532 6.51 11.85 27.54
N PRO A 533 6.71 13.17 27.68
CA PRO A 533 5.98 14.14 26.89
C PRO A 533 6.34 13.93 25.41
N VAL A 534 5.33 13.80 24.55
CA VAL A 534 5.49 13.59 23.11
C VAL A 534 5.58 14.93 22.39
N PRO A 535 6.67 15.22 21.65
CA PRO A 535 6.61 16.04 20.46
C PRO A 535 6.64 15.15 19.20
N LEU A 536 5.68 15.35 18.29
CA LEU A 536 5.82 15.01 16.86
C LEU A 536 6.89 15.94 16.24
N PRO A 537 7.51 15.65 15.07
CA PRO A 537 7.77 14.39 14.36
C PRO A 537 9.29 14.05 14.38
N PHE A 538 9.66 12.82 14.06
CA PHE A 538 11.05 12.39 13.92
C PHE A 538 11.70 13.01 12.66
N GLU A 539 12.25 14.23 12.80
CA GLU A 539 13.46 14.56 12.07
C GLU A 539 14.57 13.66 12.61
N ILE A 540 15.28 12.91 11.76
CA ILE A 540 16.52 12.25 12.18
C ILE A 540 17.46 13.38 12.62
N PRO A 541 17.79 13.51 13.92
CA PRO A 541 18.71 14.55 14.34
C PRO A 541 20.06 14.17 13.74
N LYS A 542 20.61 15.03 12.87
CA LYS A 542 21.98 14.92 12.35
C LYS A 542 23.06 14.86 13.47
N LYS A 543 22.68 14.91 14.75
CA LYS A 543 23.57 14.94 15.91
C LYS A 543 24.14 13.59 16.36
N ASN A 544 23.53 12.44 16.03
CA ASN A 544 24.00 11.15 16.60
C ASN A 544 24.73 10.23 15.63
N PHE A 545 24.79 10.55 14.33
CA PHE A 545 25.65 9.82 13.40
C PHE A 545 27.13 9.94 13.80
N GLY A 546 27.55 11.13 14.27
CA GLY A 546 28.90 11.35 14.79
C GLY A 546 29.19 10.50 16.02
N ALA A 547 28.28 10.43 16.98
CA ALA A 547 28.47 9.63 18.19
C ALA A 547 28.54 8.12 17.91
N ILE A 548 27.69 7.61 17.00
CA ILE A 548 27.71 6.20 16.59
C ILE A 548 28.98 5.87 15.80
N ALA A 549 29.42 6.77 14.90
CA ALA A 549 30.67 6.61 14.16
C ALA A 549 31.89 6.64 15.11
N VAL A 550 31.92 7.57 16.06
CA VAL A 550 32.99 7.68 17.07
C VAL A 550 33.02 6.44 17.97
N PHE A 551 31.86 5.96 18.43
CA PHE A 551 31.79 4.74 19.24
C PHE A 551 32.27 3.50 18.46
N THR A 552 31.91 3.39 17.17
CA THR A 552 32.36 2.31 16.29
C THR A 552 33.87 2.39 16.04
N LEU A 553 34.41 3.59 15.82
CA LEU A 553 35.85 3.83 15.68
C LEU A 553 36.63 3.50 16.95
N LEU A 554 36.12 3.89 18.13
CA LEU A 554 36.73 3.57 19.42
C LEU A 554 36.70 2.06 19.69
N ALA A 555 35.62 1.37 19.31
CA ALA A 555 35.55 -0.08 19.42
C ALA A 555 36.58 -0.77 18.51
N LEU A 556 36.70 -0.35 17.25
CA LEU A 556 37.70 -0.87 16.31
C LEU A 556 39.14 -0.58 16.78
N LEU A 557 39.39 0.61 17.31
CA LEU A 557 40.69 0.98 17.89
C LEU A 557 41.00 0.12 19.12
N GLY A 558 40.01 -0.15 19.97
CA GLY A 558 40.12 -1.07 21.10
C GLY A 558 40.53 -2.48 20.67
N PHE A 559 39.90 -3.03 19.63
CA PHE A 559 40.29 -4.33 19.08
C PHE A 559 41.71 -4.34 18.49
N ALA A 560 42.12 -3.25 17.83
CA ALA A 560 43.48 -3.12 17.30
C ALA A 560 44.52 -3.05 18.41
N ILE A 561 44.27 -2.30 19.50
CA ILE A 561 45.16 -2.18 20.65
C ILE A 561 45.29 -3.52 21.38
N VAL A 562 44.16 -4.21 21.63
CA VAL A 562 44.17 -5.52 22.26
C VAL A 562 44.91 -6.55 21.39
N GLY A 563 44.65 -6.55 20.08
CA GLY A 563 45.37 -7.39 19.12
C GLY A 563 46.88 -7.10 19.10
N PHE A 564 47.28 -5.83 19.16
CA PHE A 564 48.68 -5.43 19.22
C PHE A 564 49.35 -5.88 20.54
N ILE A 565 48.70 -5.67 21.68
CA ILE A 565 49.19 -6.13 22.99
C ILE A 565 49.36 -7.65 22.98
N ILE A 566 48.38 -8.39 22.47
CA ILE A 566 48.46 -9.86 22.32
C ILE A 566 49.62 -10.24 21.41
N SER A 567 49.82 -9.53 20.29
CA SER A 567 50.93 -9.79 19.37
C SER A 567 52.30 -9.56 20.02
N MET A 568 52.41 -8.65 20.99
CA MET A 568 53.64 -8.35 21.72
C MET A 568 54.06 -9.46 22.71
N PHE A 569 53.21 -10.43 22.98
CA PHE A 569 53.60 -11.62 23.74
C PHE A 569 54.39 -12.62 22.89
N TYR A 570 54.37 -12.48 21.55
CA TYR A 570 55.19 -13.29 20.65
C TYR A 570 56.54 -12.63 20.42
N GLU A 571 57.61 -13.37 20.72
CA GLU A 571 58.99 -12.87 20.71
C GLU A 571 59.45 -12.42 19.31
N SER A 572 59.08 -13.17 18.27
CA SER A 572 59.33 -12.82 16.87
C SER A 572 58.68 -11.51 16.42
N VAL A 573 57.55 -11.13 17.02
CA VAL A 573 56.86 -9.86 16.73
C VAL A 573 57.53 -8.71 17.48
N ARG A 574 58.00 -8.95 18.72
CA ARG A 574 58.78 -7.95 19.49
C ARG A 574 60.07 -7.56 18.77
N GLU A 575 60.82 -8.51 18.24
CA GLU A 575 62.08 -8.24 17.54
C GLU A 575 61.88 -7.38 16.28
N VAL A 576 60.80 -7.61 15.53
CA VAL A 576 60.49 -6.85 14.31
C VAL A 576 59.92 -5.47 14.64
N VAL A 577 59.01 -5.37 15.60
CA VAL A 577 58.30 -4.13 15.97
C VAL A 577 59.19 -3.16 16.76
N LEU A 578 60.09 -3.68 17.60
CA LEU A 578 61.02 -2.88 18.41
C LEU A 578 62.38 -2.69 17.73
N SER A 579 62.54 -3.12 16.48
CA SER A 579 63.72 -2.74 15.70
C SER A 579 63.72 -1.22 15.48
N LYS A 580 64.91 -0.61 15.48
CA LYS A 580 65.07 0.86 15.43
C LYS A 580 64.36 1.51 14.24
N ASP A 581 64.17 0.76 13.15
CA ASP A 581 63.55 1.27 11.94
C ASP A 581 62.01 1.31 12.03
N TYR A 582 61.37 0.30 12.66
CA TYR A 582 59.90 0.24 12.76
C TYR A 582 59.31 1.03 13.93
N PHE A 583 60.09 1.21 15.00
CA PHE A 583 59.66 1.97 16.17
C PHE A 583 59.30 3.43 15.82
N ILE A 584 60.09 4.06 14.94
CA ILE A 584 59.86 5.45 14.50
C ILE A 584 58.56 5.56 13.70
N TYR A 585 58.26 4.59 12.83
CA TYR A 585 57.02 4.59 12.04
C TYR A 585 55.78 4.43 12.92
N ILE A 586 55.85 3.60 13.96
CA ILE A 586 54.73 3.40 14.90
C ILE A 586 54.50 4.66 15.73
N VAL A 587 55.56 5.29 16.25
CA VAL A 587 55.45 6.55 17.00
C VAL A 587 54.88 7.68 16.13
N MET A 588 55.29 7.76 14.86
CA MET A 588 54.73 8.74 13.91
C MET A 588 53.26 8.49 13.58
N LEU A 589 52.85 7.23 13.42
CA LEU A 589 51.46 6.86 13.17
C LEU A 589 50.57 7.26 14.35
N VAL A 590 51.02 6.97 15.57
CA VAL A 590 50.32 7.34 16.81
C VAL A 590 50.24 8.86 16.97
N ALA A 591 51.33 9.59 16.69
CA ALA A 591 51.33 11.05 16.70
C ALA A 591 50.33 11.66 15.70
N CYS A 592 50.25 11.12 14.48
CA CYS A 592 49.26 11.55 13.47
C CYS A 592 47.82 11.29 13.93
N LEU A 593 47.55 10.13 14.53
CA LEU A 593 46.24 9.78 15.09
C LEU A 593 45.85 10.73 16.24
N CYS A 594 46.78 11.05 17.13
CA CYS A 594 46.55 12.00 18.23
C CYS A 594 46.26 13.42 17.71
N VAL A 595 46.98 13.88 16.67
CA VAL A 595 46.72 15.19 16.05
C VAL A 595 45.35 15.21 15.35
N MET A 596 44.97 14.14 14.65
CA MET A 596 43.63 14.03 14.04
C MET A 596 42.50 14.08 15.08
N LEU A 597 42.67 13.41 16.21
CA LEU A 597 41.69 13.42 17.31
C LEU A 597 41.63 14.78 18.02
N LEU A 598 42.76 15.45 18.22
CA LEU A 598 42.81 16.82 18.77
C LEU A 598 42.12 17.83 17.85
N LEU A 599 42.32 17.73 16.53
CA LEU A 599 41.70 18.64 15.56
C LEU A 599 40.17 18.49 15.48
N GLN A 600 39.63 17.30 15.77
CA GLN A 600 38.18 17.07 15.89
C GLN A 600 37.56 17.79 17.10
N PHE A 601 38.36 18.05 18.15
CA PHE A 601 37.87 18.67 19.39
C PHE A 601 37.76 20.19 19.29
N PHE A 602 38.58 20.85 18.45
CA PHE A 602 38.71 22.32 18.45
C PHE A 602 37.94 23.08 17.36
N THR A 603 37.21 22.42 16.44
CA THR A 603 36.47 23.14 15.37
C THR A 603 35.07 22.58 15.05
N PRO A 604 34.04 22.86 15.87
CA PRO A 604 32.68 22.45 15.57
C PRO A 604 31.96 23.52 14.73
N GLY A 605 31.99 23.39 13.39
CA GLY A 605 31.12 24.19 12.52
C GLY A 605 31.67 24.52 11.13
N ASN A 606 31.27 23.72 10.13
CA ASN A 606 31.27 24.01 8.69
C ASN A 606 32.59 24.41 7.99
N LYS A 607 33.27 23.40 7.40
CA LYS A 607 34.04 23.36 6.12
C LYS A 607 34.85 22.05 6.04
N THR A 608 34.17 20.93 6.27
CA THR A 608 34.79 19.62 6.59
C THR A 608 35.61 19.04 5.43
N SER A 609 35.25 19.35 4.18
CA SER A 609 35.92 18.78 3.01
C SER A 609 37.25 19.48 2.68
N ALA A 610 37.35 20.79 2.90
CA ALA A 610 38.54 21.56 2.55
C ALA A 610 39.71 21.25 3.49
N VAL A 611 39.46 21.17 4.81
CA VAL A 611 40.51 20.89 5.81
C VAL A 611 41.03 19.45 5.68
N PHE A 612 40.15 18.48 5.37
CA PHE A 612 40.56 17.10 5.12
C PHE A 612 41.45 16.98 3.87
N ILE A 613 41.08 17.65 2.78
CA ILE A 613 41.87 17.66 1.54
C ILE A 613 43.22 18.36 1.77
N THR A 614 43.25 19.52 2.44
CA THR A 614 44.50 20.22 2.73
C THR A 614 45.42 19.41 3.66
N GLY A 615 44.86 18.71 4.65
CA GLY A 615 45.62 17.81 5.53
C GLY A 615 46.18 16.58 4.82
N ALA A 616 45.39 15.95 3.95
CA ALA A 616 45.84 14.81 3.15
C ALA A 616 46.94 15.21 2.15
N VAL A 617 46.81 16.38 1.52
CA VAL A 617 47.80 16.92 0.58
C VAL A 617 49.09 17.30 1.31
N ALA A 618 49.01 17.97 2.46
CA ALA A 618 50.18 18.30 3.28
C ALA A 618 50.91 17.04 3.78
N GLY A 619 50.18 16.02 4.24
CA GLY A 619 50.75 14.73 4.64
C GLY A 619 51.47 14.03 3.49
N SER A 620 50.87 14.05 2.30
CA SER A 620 51.47 13.45 1.09
C SER A 620 52.76 14.16 0.67
N ILE A 621 52.82 15.50 0.79
CA ILE A 621 54.00 16.31 0.48
C ILE A 621 55.14 16.03 1.47
N VAL A 622 54.85 15.90 2.77
CA VAL A 622 55.86 15.56 3.79
C VAL A 622 56.45 14.18 3.54
N VAL A 623 55.62 13.19 3.21
CA VAL A 623 56.07 11.84 2.86
C VAL A 623 56.96 11.86 1.61
N ALA A 624 56.58 12.61 0.57
CA ALA A 624 57.36 12.74 -0.65
C ALA A 624 58.71 13.44 -0.44
N LEU A 625 58.77 14.47 0.41
CA LEU A 625 60.01 15.18 0.75
C LEU A 625 60.96 14.29 1.56
N LEU A 626 60.43 13.51 2.52
CA LEU A 626 61.21 12.55 3.27
C LEU A 626 61.76 11.44 2.36
N PHE A 627 60.95 10.91 1.43
CA PHE A 627 61.40 9.91 0.46
C PHE A 627 62.55 10.44 -0.43
N ARG A 628 62.50 11.73 -0.81
CA ARG A 628 63.58 12.39 -1.55
C ARG A 628 64.85 12.59 -0.73
N MET A 629 64.73 12.89 0.57
CA MET A 629 65.89 13.02 1.46
C MET A 629 66.60 11.69 1.68
N PHE A 630 65.87 10.58 1.78
CA PHE A 630 66.45 9.25 1.98
C PHE A 630 67.07 8.64 0.72
N ARG A 631 66.59 9.00 -0.47
CA ARG A 631 67.23 8.57 -1.73
C ARG A 631 68.62 9.19 -1.95
N LYS A 632 68.95 10.28 -1.22
CA LYS A 632 70.27 10.93 -1.22
C LYS A 632 71.30 10.28 -0.28
N LYS A 633 70.95 9.17 0.40
CA LYS A 633 71.84 8.47 1.36
C LYS A 633 72.02 6.96 1.08
N ARG A 634 71.94 6.53 -0.19
CA ARG A 634 72.54 5.24 -0.57
C ARG A 634 73.75 5.50 -1.47
N PRO A 635 74.98 5.23 -0.98
CA PRO A 635 76.15 5.08 -1.83
C PRO A 635 75.98 3.83 -2.71
N ASP A 636 76.53 3.89 -3.91
CA ASP A 636 76.49 2.84 -4.92
C ASP A 636 77.17 1.53 -4.48
N GLY A 637 76.51 0.42 -4.83
CA GLY A 637 77.11 -0.86 -5.24
C GLY A 637 77.37 -1.93 -4.16
N PRO A 638 77.69 -3.18 -4.57
CA PRO A 638 77.37 -3.87 -5.83
C PRO A 638 76.59 -5.18 -5.61
N THR A 639 76.00 -5.69 -6.70
CA THR A 639 75.48 -7.06 -6.89
C THR A 639 76.55 -8.12 -6.58
N PRO A 640 76.16 -9.33 -6.13
CA PRO A 640 75.59 -10.36 -7.02
C PRO A 640 74.09 -10.59 -6.85
#